data_AF-A0A368XBS5-F1
#
_entry.id   AF-A0A368XBS5-F1
#
_cell.length_a   1.000
_cell.length_b   1.000
_cell.length_c   1.000
_cell.angle_alpha   90.00
_cell.angle_beta   90.00
_cell.angle_gamma   90.00
#
_symmetry.space_group_name_H-M   'P 1'
#
loop_
_entity.id
_entity.type
_entity.pdbx_description
1 polymer ?
#
loop_
_entity_poly.entity_id
_entity_poly.type
_entity_poly.pdbx_seq_one_letter_code
_entity_poly.pdbx_strand_id
1 'polypeptide(L)'
;MQDIALVCTAGFADVLTLARQNRSDPYALHVPASPWPQLLPAAWRIEARGRMDATGAEVEPLDLAGVLDALTALPRPPAGIAVCLLFAHRNPAHERALAQRIAALWPGMPVACSHAVLPQDGEYERTLATVQALGLDAPASAAEPARACGLPQQLEALADRMQQRLVAEAVSSVVREAMDCAAAVFLPDGRLVAQARTLPLLLGSLSPAVAGLLALYPAASMAEGDGYLLNDPWHGGTHLPDLTLVRPVCVDGRTVALVACVLHHQDVGGIAPGSVPTHASSIQQEGLRIPPTPLVRAGQIDTALLRLLRANSRMPDNLQGDLAAQWACLAQGAQELADLWQRTPGAAAHCVAALAASEAAARAALAAAPDGDYAFEDALDGDGITAAPVRVAVCIRKRGDAAELDLTGCADQTQGPVNAARGAVQAAVAYFARMLAPQAAPNDGSLAPLTLRTRPGSIVDPAFPASVNARTNLVKLLANALLGAWAQALPARMPAPNAGEAVVLSLGGTRPDGTPWLLTEIIASAAGGAPTGPGGSGVSTDVGNARSTPAEAIEAQAPLRVERVAVRAGSGGAGRHCGGDGVVRVYRLLHGSGSISYRGERHGIAPQGAAGGLPGACAAARIERADGRVEPLPAKARAQWQAGDRLVIETAGGGGWGQPPAQASA
;
A
#
# COMPACT_ATOMS: atom_id res chain seq x y z
N MET A 1 -33.54 2.28 -4.07
CA MET A 1 -32.34 2.87 -3.45
C MET A 1 -32.84 3.94 -2.50
N GLN A 2 -32.44 3.92 -1.23
CA GLN A 2 -32.77 5.02 -0.32
C GLN A 2 -31.88 6.21 -0.69
N ASP A 3 -32.48 7.36 -1.02
CA ASP A 3 -31.70 8.54 -1.39
C ASP A 3 -31.22 9.25 -0.13
N ILE A 4 -30.08 8.81 0.39
CA ILE A 4 -29.39 9.50 1.48
C ILE A 4 -28.56 10.64 0.88
N ALA A 5 -28.63 11.82 1.48
CA ALA A 5 -27.70 12.90 1.19
C ALA A 5 -26.53 12.85 2.19
N LEU A 6 -25.30 13.00 1.69
CA LEU A 6 -24.10 13.13 2.51
C LEU A 6 -23.63 14.59 2.49
N VAL A 7 -23.59 15.23 3.66
CA VAL A 7 -22.91 16.50 3.88
C VAL A 7 -21.52 16.19 4.44
N CYS A 8 -20.48 16.63 3.75
CA CYS A 8 -19.08 16.39 4.15
C CYS A 8 -18.25 17.66 4.05
N THR A 9 -17.06 17.69 4.66
CA THR A 9 -16.14 18.83 4.50
C THR A 9 -15.75 18.99 3.03
N ALA A 10 -15.69 20.24 2.54
CA ALA A 10 -15.31 20.50 1.17
C ALA A 10 -13.95 19.90 0.80
N GLY A 11 -13.89 19.24 -0.36
CA GLY A 11 -12.75 18.47 -0.84
C GLY A 11 -12.77 16.98 -0.48
N PHE A 12 -13.80 16.47 0.21
CA PHE A 12 -13.86 15.10 0.75
C PHE A 12 -15.09 14.30 0.27
N ALA A 13 -15.80 14.76 -0.76
CA ALA A 13 -16.98 14.06 -1.29
C ALA A 13 -16.72 12.62 -1.76
N ASP A 14 -15.48 12.27 -2.11
CA ASP A 14 -15.13 10.93 -2.59
C ASP A 14 -14.56 10.00 -1.50
N VAL A 15 -14.61 10.37 -0.22
CA VAL A 15 -14.01 9.59 0.88
C VAL A 15 -14.52 8.15 0.92
N LEU A 16 -15.81 7.92 0.67
CA LEU A 16 -16.37 6.56 0.60
C LEU A 16 -15.92 5.80 -0.65
N THR A 17 -15.82 6.50 -1.78
CA THR A 17 -15.36 5.91 -3.05
C THR A 17 -13.93 5.41 -2.95
N LEU A 18 -13.04 6.23 -2.35
CA LEU A 18 -11.62 5.95 -2.18
C LEU A 18 -11.33 5.04 -0.99
N ALA A 19 -12.19 5.05 0.02
CA ALA A 19 -12.03 4.33 1.27
C ALA A 19 -10.62 4.54 1.87
N ARG A 20 -10.01 3.46 2.35
CA ARG A 20 -8.60 3.43 2.76
C ARG A 20 -7.67 2.94 1.67
N GLN A 21 -8.08 2.95 0.40
CA GLN A 21 -7.33 2.51 -0.80
C GLN A 21 -6.88 1.02 -0.85
N ASN A 22 -6.97 0.26 0.25
CA ASN A 22 -6.55 -1.15 0.30
C ASN A 22 -7.63 -2.10 -0.25
N ARG A 23 -7.19 -3.30 -0.65
CA ARG A 23 -8.03 -4.39 -1.16
C ARG A 23 -8.16 -5.50 -0.11
N SER A 24 -9.32 -6.16 -0.13
CA SER A 24 -9.57 -7.36 0.68
C SER A 24 -8.78 -8.58 0.18
N ASP A 25 -8.74 -8.77 -1.14
CA ASP A 25 -7.85 -9.72 -1.79
C ASP A 25 -6.70 -8.97 -2.49
N PRO A 26 -5.48 -8.96 -1.90
CA PRO A 26 -4.34 -8.31 -2.51
C PRO A 26 -3.84 -9.02 -3.79
N TYR A 27 -4.29 -10.26 -4.04
CA TYR A 27 -3.94 -11.06 -5.21
C TYR A 27 -5.13 -11.22 -6.18
N ALA A 28 -6.08 -10.29 -6.19
CA ALA A 28 -7.13 -10.30 -7.21
C ALA A 28 -6.60 -9.81 -8.57
N LEU A 29 -6.91 -10.53 -9.66
CA LEU A 29 -6.60 -10.10 -11.04
C LEU A 29 -7.39 -8.84 -11.39
N HIS A 30 -8.68 -8.83 -11.07
CA HIS A 30 -9.57 -7.71 -11.30
C HIS A 30 -9.93 -7.07 -9.98
N VAL A 31 -9.64 -5.78 -9.85
CA VAL A 31 -10.07 -4.94 -8.73
C VAL A 31 -11.27 -4.13 -9.23
N PRO A 32 -12.49 -4.42 -8.75
CA PRO A 32 -13.69 -3.81 -9.30
C PRO A 32 -13.82 -2.34 -8.92
N ALA A 33 -14.63 -1.60 -9.69
CA ALA A 33 -15.09 -0.27 -9.33
C ALA A 33 -15.79 -0.28 -7.96
N SER A 34 -15.57 0.78 -7.19
CA SER A 34 -16.29 1.03 -5.93
C SER A 34 -17.79 1.09 -6.20
N PRO A 35 -18.65 0.51 -5.32
CA PRO A 35 -20.10 0.60 -5.47
C PRO A 35 -20.64 1.99 -5.07
N TRP A 36 -19.87 2.79 -4.33
CA TRP A 36 -20.32 4.05 -3.75
C TRP A 36 -20.77 5.11 -4.76
N PRO A 37 -20.15 5.30 -5.93
CA PRO A 37 -20.67 6.21 -6.94
C PRO A 37 -22.08 5.88 -7.43
N GLN A 38 -22.52 4.61 -7.35
CA GLN A 38 -23.88 4.19 -7.69
C GLN A 38 -24.84 4.37 -6.50
N LEU A 39 -24.38 4.03 -5.29
CA LEU A 39 -25.18 4.11 -4.05
C LEU A 39 -25.37 5.55 -3.56
N LEU A 40 -24.37 6.40 -3.78
CA LEU A 40 -24.32 7.79 -3.35
C LEU A 40 -23.75 8.67 -4.49
N PRO A 41 -24.55 8.96 -5.53
CA PRO A 41 -24.09 9.71 -6.71
C PRO A 41 -23.63 11.13 -6.37
N ALA A 42 -22.87 11.76 -7.28
CA ALA A 42 -22.32 13.11 -7.12
C ALA A 42 -23.35 14.17 -6.64
N ALA A 43 -24.56 14.14 -7.19
CA ALA A 43 -25.62 15.08 -6.82
C ALA A 43 -26.05 14.99 -5.33
N TRP A 44 -25.83 13.85 -4.68
CA TRP A 44 -26.24 13.59 -3.29
C TRP A 44 -25.09 13.82 -2.29
N ARG A 45 -23.95 14.31 -2.76
CA ARG A 45 -22.75 14.56 -1.95
C ARG A 45 -22.49 16.05 -1.91
N ILE A 46 -22.75 16.65 -0.76
CA ILE A 46 -22.75 18.09 -0.53
C ILE A 46 -21.48 18.44 0.23
N GLU A 47 -20.68 19.31 -0.37
CA GLU A 47 -19.44 19.81 0.21
C GLU A 47 -19.70 21.10 1.00
N ALA A 48 -19.59 20.99 2.33
CA ALA A 48 -19.74 22.10 3.26
C ALA A 48 -18.43 22.88 3.41
N ARG A 49 -18.48 24.19 3.19
CA ARG A 49 -17.42 25.12 3.60
C ARG A 49 -17.51 25.38 5.10
N GLY A 50 -16.36 25.60 5.72
CA GLY A 50 -16.20 25.58 7.18
C GLY A 50 -15.25 24.48 7.62
N ARG A 51 -14.48 24.76 8.66
CA ARG A 51 -13.37 23.88 9.06
C ARG A 51 -13.08 24.02 10.55
N MET A 52 -13.00 22.86 11.20
CA MET A 52 -12.30 22.66 12.47
C MET A 52 -10.88 22.18 12.18
N ASP A 53 -9.91 22.54 13.01
CA ASP A 53 -8.56 21.98 12.95
C ASP A 53 -8.38 20.77 13.89
N ALA A 54 -7.18 20.19 13.86
CA ALA A 54 -6.84 19.07 14.72
C ALA A 54 -6.95 19.38 16.22
N THR A 55 -6.87 20.63 16.67
CA THR A 55 -7.09 20.96 18.09
C THR A 55 -8.58 21.05 18.47
N GLY A 56 -9.47 21.01 17.47
CA GLY A 56 -10.90 21.26 17.62
C GLY A 56 -11.25 22.75 17.56
N ALA A 57 -10.30 23.62 17.19
CA ALA A 57 -10.55 25.04 17.01
C ALA A 57 -11.21 25.31 15.66
N GLU A 58 -12.17 26.24 15.64
CA GLU A 58 -12.78 26.70 14.39
C GLU A 58 -11.79 27.61 13.66
N VAL A 59 -11.42 27.22 12.44
CA VAL A 59 -10.49 27.97 11.57
C VAL A 59 -11.17 28.58 10.36
N GLU A 60 -12.35 28.08 10.01
CA GLU A 60 -13.24 28.67 9.01
C GLU A 60 -14.69 28.46 9.48
N PRO A 61 -15.50 29.53 9.60
CA PRO A 61 -16.90 29.40 9.97
C PRO A 61 -17.69 28.53 8.99
N LEU A 62 -18.65 27.77 9.50
CA LEU A 62 -19.53 26.95 8.66
C LEU A 62 -20.41 27.83 7.76
N ASP A 63 -20.37 27.58 6.44
CA ASP A 63 -21.33 28.13 5.48
C ASP A 63 -22.66 27.37 5.55
N LEU A 64 -23.42 27.66 6.61
CA LEU A 64 -24.68 26.99 6.88
C LEU A 64 -25.71 27.25 5.78
N ALA A 65 -25.74 28.46 5.22
CA ALA A 65 -26.69 28.82 4.16
C ALA A 65 -26.41 28.04 2.88
N GLY A 66 -25.14 28.00 2.43
CA GLY A 66 -24.75 27.26 1.23
C GLY A 66 -25.07 25.76 1.30
N VAL A 67 -24.90 25.13 2.47
CA VAL A 67 -25.25 23.72 2.66
C VAL A 67 -26.76 23.49 2.53
N LEU A 68 -27.58 24.38 3.10
CA LEU A 68 -29.05 24.25 3.06
C LEU A 68 -29.60 24.52 1.66
N ASP A 69 -29.01 25.48 0.94
CA ASP A 69 -29.36 25.74 -0.46
C ASP A 69 -29.03 24.52 -1.33
N ALA A 70 -27.87 23.88 -1.12
CA ALA A 70 -27.50 22.66 -1.82
C ALA A 70 -28.44 21.48 -1.50
N LEU A 71 -28.84 21.32 -0.24
CA LEU A 71 -29.83 20.30 0.16
C LEU A 71 -31.20 20.56 -0.47
N THR A 72 -31.61 21.82 -0.58
CA THR A 72 -32.89 22.22 -1.20
C THR A 72 -32.87 22.04 -2.72
N ALA A 73 -31.69 22.18 -3.34
CA ALA A 73 -31.48 22.00 -4.78
C ALA A 73 -31.40 20.52 -5.20
N LEU A 74 -31.47 19.57 -4.28
CA LEU A 74 -31.50 18.15 -4.61
C LEU A 74 -32.70 17.83 -5.52
N PRO A 75 -32.58 16.87 -6.46
CA PRO A 75 -33.65 16.54 -7.41
C PRO A 75 -34.98 16.15 -6.74
N ARG A 76 -34.90 15.64 -5.52
CA ARG A 76 -36.02 15.31 -4.65
C ARG A 76 -35.56 15.35 -3.17
N PRO A 77 -36.48 15.46 -2.21
CA PRO A 77 -36.13 15.39 -0.79
C PRO A 77 -35.40 14.07 -0.44
N PRO A 78 -34.30 14.10 0.32
CA PRO A 78 -33.62 12.89 0.78
C PRO A 78 -34.50 12.07 1.74
N ALA A 79 -34.25 10.77 1.80
CA ALA A 79 -34.81 9.89 2.83
C ALA A 79 -34.11 10.07 4.20
N GLY A 80 -32.89 10.61 4.19
CA GLY A 80 -32.12 10.98 5.38
C GLY A 80 -30.85 11.73 5.01
N ILE A 81 -30.29 12.45 5.97
CA ILE A 81 -29.09 13.27 5.78
C ILE A 81 -27.99 12.81 6.73
N ALA A 82 -26.89 12.30 6.17
CA ALA A 82 -25.66 12.03 6.91
C ALA A 82 -24.80 13.30 6.94
N VAL A 83 -24.34 13.71 8.12
CA VAL A 83 -23.44 14.87 8.30
C VAL A 83 -22.12 14.37 8.87
N CYS A 84 -21.05 14.51 8.08
CA CYS A 84 -19.71 13.98 8.36
C CYS A 84 -18.64 15.05 8.11
N LEU A 85 -18.36 15.86 9.13
CA LEU A 85 -17.34 16.91 9.03
C LEU A 85 -16.04 16.46 9.70
N LEU A 86 -14.90 16.90 9.15
CA LEU A 86 -13.58 16.63 9.74
C LEU A 86 -13.50 17.20 11.16
N PHE A 87 -12.87 16.43 12.05
CA PHE A 87 -12.68 16.73 13.47
C PHE A 87 -13.97 16.92 14.29
N ALA A 88 -15.13 16.52 13.78
CA ALA A 88 -16.39 16.59 14.53
C ALA A 88 -16.38 15.76 15.83
N HIS A 89 -15.58 14.69 15.89
CA HIS A 89 -15.35 13.90 17.11
C HIS A 89 -14.64 14.71 18.22
N ARG A 90 -13.87 15.76 17.87
CA ARG A 90 -13.23 16.69 18.81
C ARG A 90 -14.14 17.88 19.12
N ASN A 91 -14.70 18.50 18.09
CA ASN A 91 -15.62 19.61 18.24
C ASN A 91 -16.83 19.47 17.28
N PRO A 92 -18.00 19.06 17.80
CA PRO A 92 -19.19 18.79 16.98
C PRO A 92 -20.02 20.04 16.68
N ALA A 93 -19.54 21.26 16.96
CA ALA A 93 -20.33 22.49 16.84
C ALA A 93 -20.96 22.67 15.44
N HIS A 94 -20.19 22.44 14.37
CA HIS A 94 -20.70 22.54 13.00
C HIS A 94 -21.77 21.50 12.68
N GLU A 95 -21.55 20.23 13.05
CA GLU A 95 -22.55 19.18 12.80
C GLU A 95 -23.85 19.43 13.59
N ARG A 96 -23.74 19.90 14.84
CA ARG A 96 -24.91 20.25 15.67
C ARG A 96 -25.68 21.43 15.09
N ALA A 97 -24.98 22.46 14.61
CA ALA A 97 -25.62 23.62 13.98
C ALA A 97 -26.40 23.21 12.72
N LEU A 98 -25.81 22.35 11.87
CA LEU A 98 -26.49 21.78 10.70
C LEU A 98 -27.73 20.98 11.10
N ALA A 99 -27.58 20.03 12.02
CA ALA A 99 -28.69 19.17 12.46
C ALA A 99 -29.86 19.99 13.03
N GLN A 100 -29.58 20.99 13.87
CA GLN A 100 -30.60 21.88 14.42
C GLN A 100 -31.33 22.66 13.32
N ARG A 101 -30.59 23.19 12.35
CA ARG A 101 -31.19 23.99 11.28
C ARG A 101 -32.00 23.14 10.29
N ILE A 102 -31.52 21.95 9.98
CA ILE A 102 -32.23 20.93 9.19
C ILE A 102 -33.53 20.54 9.90
N ALA A 103 -33.49 20.24 11.20
CA ALA A 103 -34.69 19.89 11.97
C ALA A 103 -35.74 21.01 12.01
N ALA A 104 -35.28 22.27 12.03
CA ALA A 104 -36.18 23.43 11.98
C ALA A 104 -36.83 23.66 10.61
N LEU A 105 -36.12 23.37 9.51
CA LEU A 105 -36.62 23.55 8.14
C LEU A 105 -37.45 22.37 7.64
N TRP A 106 -37.06 21.15 8.01
CA TRP A 106 -37.73 19.91 7.62
C TRP A 106 -38.01 19.04 8.86
N PRO A 107 -39.08 19.36 9.62
CA PRO A 107 -39.47 18.57 10.78
C PRO A 107 -39.68 17.09 10.42
N GLY A 108 -39.03 16.20 11.16
CA GLY A 108 -39.11 14.75 10.94
C GLY A 108 -38.10 14.17 9.94
N MET A 109 -37.26 14.99 9.31
CA MET A 109 -36.14 14.51 8.47
C MET A 109 -35.13 13.72 9.32
N PRO A 110 -34.83 12.45 8.99
CA PRO A 110 -33.76 11.71 9.65
C PRO A 110 -32.40 12.36 9.41
N VAL A 111 -31.67 12.68 10.48
CA VAL A 111 -30.31 13.22 10.42
C VAL A 111 -29.40 12.37 11.29
N ALA A 112 -28.33 11.85 10.70
CA ALA A 112 -27.26 11.17 11.43
C ALA A 112 -26.01 12.05 11.41
N CYS A 113 -25.48 12.37 12.59
CA CYS A 113 -24.24 13.12 12.71
C CYS A 113 -23.09 12.20 13.12
N SER A 114 -21.96 12.35 12.43
CA SER A 114 -20.82 11.46 12.57
C SER A 114 -20.24 11.44 13.98
N HIS A 115 -20.24 12.59 14.67
CA HIS A 115 -19.80 12.67 16.07
C HIS A 115 -20.70 11.90 17.07
N ALA A 116 -21.95 11.59 16.70
CA ALA A 116 -22.88 10.85 17.55
C ALA A 116 -22.90 9.36 17.21
N VAL A 117 -22.66 9.01 15.93
CA VAL A 117 -22.66 7.63 15.46
C VAL A 117 -21.35 6.92 15.80
N LEU A 118 -20.20 7.55 15.50
CA LEU A 118 -18.88 6.99 15.76
C LEU A 118 -17.90 8.10 16.18
N PRO A 119 -17.80 8.42 17.49
CA PRO A 119 -17.03 9.57 18.00
C PRO A 119 -15.50 9.30 18.05
N GLN A 120 -14.89 8.90 16.93
CA GLN A 120 -13.45 8.66 16.82
C GLN A 120 -12.87 9.29 15.55
N ASP A 121 -11.55 9.32 15.46
CA ASP A 121 -10.82 9.77 14.28
C ASP A 121 -10.92 8.79 13.11
N GLY A 122 -10.63 9.28 11.91
CA GLY A 122 -10.75 8.52 10.65
C GLY A 122 -12.00 8.91 9.89
N GLU A 123 -11.85 9.80 8.92
CA GLU A 123 -12.98 10.35 8.17
C GLU A 123 -13.74 9.30 7.35
N TYR A 124 -13.08 8.25 6.87
CA TYR A 124 -13.71 7.20 6.08
C TYR A 124 -14.61 6.32 6.94
N GLU A 125 -14.06 5.71 8.00
CA GLU A 125 -14.77 4.79 8.89
C GLU A 125 -15.97 5.50 9.53
N ARG A 126 -15.79 6.77 9.91
CA ARG A 126 -16.84 7.59 10.47
C ARG A 126 -17.93 7.93 9.45
N THR A 127 -17.56 8.28 8.23
CA THR A 127 -18.53 8.54 7.16
C THR A 127 -19.32 7.28 6.82
N LEU A 128 -18.64 6.13 6.73
CA LEU A 128 -19.25 4.83 6.46
C LEU A 128 -20.29 4.48 7.53
N ALA A 129 -19.91 4.50 8.81
CA ALA A 129 -20.84 4.21 9.90
C ALA A 129 -22.07 5.13 9.90
N THR A 130 -21.87 6.41 9.56
CA THR A 130 -22.95 7.41 9.55
C THR A 130 -23.97 7.17 8.45
N VAL A 131 -23.54 6.81 7.23
CA VAL A 131 -24.49 6.45 6.15
C VAL A 131 -25.19 5.12 6.42
N GLN A 132 -24.50 4.15 7.03
CA GLN A 132 -25.09 2.87 7.43
C GLN A 132 -26.13 3.03 8.53
N ALA A 133 -25.94 3.96 9.47
CA ALA A 133 -26.94 4.29 10.49
C ALA A 133 -28.26 4.81 9.89
N LEU A 134 -28.26 5.27 8.63
CA LEU A 134 -29.45 5.66 7.87
C LEU A 134 -29.96 4.57 6.92
N GLY A 135 -29.39 3.36 6.95
CA GLY A 135 -29.80 2.22 6.13
C GLY A 135 -29.12 2.14 4.76
N LEU A 136 -28.10 2.95 4.48
CA LEU A 136 -27.31 2.87 3.25
C LEU A 136 -26.09 1.96 3.45
N ASP A 137 -26.25 0.69 3.11
CA ASP A 137 -25.18 -0.31 3.11
C ASP A 137 -24.63 -0.57 1.70
N ALA A 138 -23.32 -0.67 1.59
CA ALA A 138 -22.70 -1.28 0.42
C ALA A 138 -22.93 -2.80 0.44
N PRO A 139 -23.10 -3.45 -0.73
CA PRO A 139 -23.18 -4.90 -0.77
C PRO A 139 -21.94 -5.49 -0.09
N ALA A 140 -22.15 -6.39 0.88
CA ALA A 140 -21.04 -7.10 1.51
C ALA A 140 -20.20 -7.78 0.42
N SER A 141 -18.88 -7.61 0.45
CA SER A 141 -18.01 -8.45 -0.38
C SER A 141 -18.30 -9.90 -0.01
N ALA A 142 -18.46 -10.79 -0.99
CA ALA A 142 -18.78 -12.19 -0.75
C ALA A 142 -17.95 -12.75 0.41
N ALA A 143 -18.61 -13.22 1.46
CA ALA A 143 -17.95 -13.87 2.58
C ALA A 143 -17.12 -15.03 2.04
N GLU A 144 -15.88 -15.17 2.51
CA GLU A 144 -15.07 -16.30 2.08
C GLU A 144 -15.76 -17.60 2.48
N PRO A 145 -15.81 -18.59 1.58
CA PRO A 145 -16.37 -19.89 1.93
C PRO A 145 -15.60 -20.45 3.14
N ALA A 146 -16.34 -20.95 4.13
CA ALA A 146 -15.75 -21.62 5.29
C ALA A 146 -14.83 -22.75 4.81
N ARG A 147 -13.51 -22.55 4.96
CA ARG A 147 -12.50 -23.54 4.59
C ARG A 147 -12.44 -24.63 5.68
N ALA A 148 -12.09 -25.85 5.28
CA ALA A 148 -11.86 -26.94 6.23
C ALA A 148 -10.83 -26.53 7.30
N CYS A 149 -11.04 -26.97 8.54
CA CYS A 149 -10.18 -26.65 9.69
C CYS A 149 -8.93 -27.55 9.67
N GLY A 150 -7.87 -27.12 8.99
CA GLY A 150 -6.57 -27.80 8.96
C GLY A 150 -5.44 -26.91 9.49
N LEU A 151 -4.26 -27.51 9.68
CA LEU A 151 -3.05 -26.79 10.11
C LEU A 151 -2.72 -25.58 9.22
N PRO A 152 -2.80 -25.64 7.87
CA PRO A 152 -2.51 -24.47 7.03
C PRO A 152 -3.39 -23.24 7.35
N GLN A 153 -4.70 -23.44 7.54
CA GLN A 153 -5.62 -22.36 7.89
C GLN A 153 -5.36 -21.81 9.29
N GLN A 154 -4.97 -22.67 10.24
CA GLN A 154 -4.57 -22.23 11.58
C GLN A 154 -3.28 -21.37 11.55
N LEU A 155 -2.33 -21.73 10.69
CA LEU A 155 -1.09 -20.95 10.49
C LEU A 155 -1.35 -19.62 9.79
N GLU A 156 -2.24 -19.57 8.79
CA GLU A 156 -2.70 -18.31 8.16
C GLU A 156 -3.36 -17.40 9.20
N ALA A 157 -4.29 -17.94 10.00
CA ALA A 157 -4.95 -17.19 11.06
C ALA A 157 -3.97 -16.70 12.15
N LEU A 158 -2.92 -17.48 12.44
CA LEU A 158 -1.83 -17.05 13.33
C LEU A 158 -1.07 -15.86 12.73
N ALA A 159 -0.70 -15.93 11.44
CA ALA A 159 -0.01 -14.83 10.77
C ALA A 159 -0.88 -13.56 10.72
N ASP A 160 -2.19 -13.68 10.53
CA ASP A 160 -3.13 -12.55 10.60
C ASP A 160 -3.22 -11.96 12.02
N ARG A 161 -3.21 -12.78 13.09
CA ARG A 161 -3.15 -12.28 14.47
C ARG A 161 -1.83 -11.57 14.78
N MET A 162 -0.71 -12.11 14.31
CA MET A 162 0.60 -11.45 14.40
C MET A 162 0.57 -10.08 13.73
N GLN A 163 0.02 -10.01 12.52
CA GLN A 163 -0.16 -8.75 11.78
C GLN A 163 -1.02 -7.75 12.56
N GLN A 164 -2.17 -8.19 13.09
CA GLN A 164 -3.09 -7.33 13.85
C GLN A 164 -2.40 -6.74 15.09
N ARG A 165 -1.63 -7.56 15.81
CA ARG A 165 -0.86 -7.09 16.97
C ARG A 165 0.21 -6.09 16.56
N LEU A 166 0.93 -6.37 15.47
CA LEU A 166 1.97 -5.46 14.96
C LEU A 166 1.40 -4.07 14.66
N VAL A 167 0.25 -4.00 13.98
CA VAL A 167 -0.42 -2.73 13.65
C VAL A 167 -0.94 -2.03 14.92
N ALA A 168 -1.51 -2.78 15.86
CA ALA A 168 -2.08 -2.22 17.09
C ALA A 168 -1.02 -1.63 18.04
N GLU A 169 0.20 -2.18 18.05
CA GLU A 169 1.29 -1.73 18.92
C GLU A 169 2.25 -0.75 18.24
N ALA A 170 2.15 -0.55 16.92
CA ALA A 170 3.04 0.35 16.20
C ALA A 170 2.84 1.83 16.59
N VAL A 171 3.94 2.57 16.60
CA VAL A 171 3.98 3.98 16.99
C VAL A 171 3.93 4.88 15.76
N SER A 172 4.63 4.53 14.68
CA SER A 172 4.64 5.35 13.47
C SER A 172 3.32 5.26 12.68
N SER A 173 2.92 6.36 12.04
CA SER A 173 1.71 6.40 11.20
C SER A 173 1.84 5.51 9.96
N VAL A 174 3.06 5.27 9.47
CA VAL A 174 3.32 4.39 8.33
C VAL A 174 2.80 2.97 8.58
N VAL A 175 2.80 2.54 9.84
CA VAL A 175 2.35 1.21 10.23
C VAL A 175 0.94 1.27 10.80
N ARG A 176 0.70 2.15 11.77
CA ARG A 176 -0.61 2.27 12.44
C ARG A 176 -1.72 2.65 11.45
N GLU A 177 -1.45 3.60 10.55
CA GLU A 177 -2.44 4.10 9.59
C GLU A 177 -2.32 3.42 8.22
N ALA A 178 -1.11 3.36 7.66
CA ALA A 178 -0.90 2.87 6.31
C ALA A 178 -0.68 1.35 6.22
N MET A 179 -0.51 0.64 7.35
CA MET A 179 -0.28 -0.81 7.39
C MET A 179 0.87 -1.30 6.50
N ASP A 180 1.96 -0.53 6.41
CA ASP A 180 3.17 -0.94 5.66
C ASP A 180 4.04 -1.90 6.48
N CYS A 181 3.47 -3.08 6.76
CA CYS A 181 4.11 -4.17 7.48
C CYS A 181 3.51 -5.52 7.10
N ALA A 182 4.27 -6.60 7.34
CA ALA A 182 3.87 -7.97 7.05
C ALA A 182 4.39 -8.94 8.12
N ALA A 183 3.64 -10.01 8.37
CA ALA A 183 4.02 -11.10 9.26
C ALA A 183 3.88 -12.47 8.57
N ALA A 184 4.76 -13.41 8.90
CA ALA A 184 4.83 -14.72 8.26
C ALA A 184 5.46 -15.81 9.13
N VAL A 185 5.19 -17.06 8.75
CA VAL A 185 5.68 -18.29 9.39
C VAL A 185 6.48 -19.10 8.37
N PHE A 186 7.64 -19.60 8.81
CA PHE A 186 8.58 -20.35 7.99
C PHE A 186 8.93 -21.69 8.64
N LEU A 187 9.26 -22.67 7.82
CA LEU A 187 9.97 -23.87 8.26
C LEU A 187 11.41 -23.51 8.68
N PRO A 188 12.09 -24.36 9.46
CA PRO A 188 13.49 -24.13 9.88
C PRO A 188 14.48 -24.00 8.73
N ASP A 189 14.13 -24.51 7.55
CA ASP A 189 14.92 -24.40 6.32
C ASP A 189 14.68 -23.08 5.56
N GLY A 190 13.81 -22.20 6.08
CA GLY A 190 13.53 -20.89 5.52
C GLY A 190 12.42 -20.87 4.47
N ARG A 191 11.73 -22.00 4.20
CA ARG A 191 10.56 -22.00 3.30
C ARG A 191 9.35 -21.39 4.00
N LEU A 192 8.73 -20.40 3.35
CA LEU A 192 7.49 -19.77 3.79
C LEU A 192 6.33 -20.76 3.73
N VAL A 193 5.61 -20.95 4.84
CA VAL A 193 4.45 -21.87 4.90
C VAL A 193 3.11 -21.17 5.07
N ALA A 194 3.11 -20.01 5.73
CA ALA A 194 1.92 -19.20 5.93
C ALA A 194 2.30 -17.74 6.10
N GLN A 195 1.39 -16.83 5.74
CA GLN A 195 1.63 -15.40 5.78
C GLN A 195 0.33 -14.64 5.96
N ALA A 196 0.42 -13.43 6.51
CA ALA A 196 -0.73 -12.55 6.66
C ALA A 196 -1.24 -12.06 5.30
N ARG A 197 -2.52 -11.71 5.22
CA ARG A 197 -3.15 -11.20 3.98
C ARG A 197 -3.05 -9.67 3.87
N THR A 198 -1.84 -9.16 3.74
CA THR A 198 -1.59 -7.71 3.72
C THR A 198 -0.95 -7.23 2.42
N LEU A 199 0.36 -7.02 2.40
CA LEU A 199 1.09 -6.28 1.38
C LEU A 199 2.04 -7.21 0.60
N PRO A 200 1.69 -7.65 -0.62
CA PRO A 200 2.50 -8.61 -1.37
C PRO A 200 3.97 -8.19 -1.57
N LEU A 201 4.22 -6.88 -1.66
CA LEU A 201 5.57 -6.31 -1.81
C LEU A 201 6.51 -6.69 -0.66
N LEU A 202 6.00 -6.72 0.58
CA LEU A 202 6.75 -7.08 1.78
C LEU A 202 6.71 -8.59 2.03
N LEU A 203 5.55 -9.20 1.79
CA LEU A 203 5.36 -10.64 1.96
C LEU A 203 6.27 -11.46 1.04
N GLY A 204 6.38 -11.05 -0.23
CA GLY A 204 7.24 -11.73 -1.20
C GLY A 204 8.74 -11.49 -1.00
N SER A 205 9.13 -10.56 -0.12
CA SER A 205 10.55 -10.29 0.20
C SER A 205 11.03 -10.91 1.50
N LEU A 206 10.14 -11.44 2.33
CA LEU A 206 10.53 -12.11 3.58
C LEU A 206 11.31 -13.41 3.33
N SER A 207 10.94 -14.24 2.35
CA SER A 207 11.67 -15.50 2.09
C SER A 207 13.15 -15.25 1.75
N PRO A 208 13.52 -14.32 0.84
CA PRO A 208 14.91 -13.93 0.61
C PRO A 208 15.64 -13.43 1.87
N ALA A 209 14.99 -12.59 2.70
CA ALA A 209 15.57 -12.06 3.93
C ALA A 209 15.86 -13.16 4.96
N VAL A 210 14.92 -14.09 5.15
CA VAL A 210 15.09 -15.25 6.03
C VAL A 210 16.19 -16.18 5.51
N ALA A 211 16.24 -16.42 4.20
CA ALA A 211 17.29 -17.23 3.59
C ALA A 211 18.69 -16.63 3.78
N GLY A 212 18.85 -15.32 3.57
CA GLY A 212 20.13 -14.64 3.79
C GLY A 212 20.57 -14.61 5.26
N LEU A 213 19.61 -14.53 6.18
CA LEU A 213 19.86 -14.68 7.61
C LEU A 213 20.31 -16.10 7.97
N LEU A 214 19.62 -17.13 7.47
CA LEU A 214 19.93 -18.54 7.73
C LEU A 214 21.30 -18.97 7.19
N ALA A 215 21.78 -18.31 6.13
CA ALA A 215 23.12 -18.52 5.61
C ALA A 215 24.23 -18.18 6.62
N LEU A 216 23.98 -17.24 7.54
CA LEU A 216 24.92 -16.85 8.60
C LEU A 216 24.57 -17.45 9.97
N TYR A 217 23.28 -17.62 10.26
CA TYR A 217 22.78 -18.19 11.50
C TYR A 217 21.84 -19.36 11.18
N PRO A 218 22.37 -20.58 10.99
CA PRO A 218 21.52 -21.74 10.74
C PRO A 218 20.50 -21.95 11.87
N ALA A 219 19.27 -22.38 11.55
CA ALA A 219 18.21 -22.55 12.55
C ALA A 219 18.60 -23.46 13.74
N ALA A 220 19.48 -24.44 13.50
CA ALA A 220 20.00 -25.35 14.51
C ALA A 220 20.95 -24.69 15.54
N SER A 221 21.50 -23.50 15.24
CA SER A 221 22.34 -22.73 16.18
C SER A 221 21.57 -21.63 16.91
N MET A 222 20.29 -21.44 16.60
CA MET A 222 19.44 -20.47 17.28
C MET A 222 18.87 -21.04 18.58
N ALA A 223 18.69 -20.17 19.57
CA ALA A 223 18.10 -20.55 20.86
C ALA A 223 16.74 -19.86 21.10
N GLU A 224 15.97 -20.45 22.01
CA GLU A 224 14.71 -19.85 22.45
C GLU A 224 14.94 -18.46 23.04
N GLY A 225 14.07 -17.51 22.66
CA GLY A 225 14.17 -16.12 23.11
C GLY A 225 15.19 -15.27 22.33
N ASP A 226 15.88 -15.83 21.34
CA ASP A 226 16.71 -15.04 20.43
C ASP A 226 15.87 -14.28 19.39
N GLY A 227 16.44 -13.22 18.83
CA GLY A 227 15.84 -12.41 17.77
C GLY A 227 16.91 -11.77 16.90
N TYR A 228 16.69 -11.76 15.59
CA TYR A 228 17.67 -11.38 14.58
C TYR A 228 17.09 -10.33 13.65
N LEU A 229 17.80 -9.21 13.49
CA LEU A 229 17.40 -8.05 12.70
C LEU A 229 18.23 -7.94 11.42
N LEU A 230 17.59 -7.58 10.32
CA LEU A 230 18.27 -7.16 9.09
C LEU A 230 17.44 -6.16 8.27
N ASN A 231 18.12 -5.37 7.44
CA ASN A 231 17.52 -4.64 6.32
C ASN A 231 18.42 -4.66 5.06
N ASP A 232 19.58 -5.31 5.13
CA ASP A 232 20.61 -5.26 4.08
C ASP A 232 20.12 -5.92 2.77
N PRO A 233 20.02 -5.16 1.66
CA PRO A 233 19.54 -5.67 0.38
C PRO A 233 20.38 -6.82 -0.21
N TRP A 234 21.67 -6.89 0.11
CA TRP A 234 22.54 -7.97 -0.38
C TRP A 234 22.49 -9.24 0.49
N HIS A 235 21.79 -9.20 1.61
CA HIS A 235 21.45 -10.37 2.43
C HIS A 235 19.94 -10.69 2.37
N GLY A 236 19.25 -10.25 1.33
CA GLY A 236 17.84 -10.56 1.09
C GLY A 236 16.85 -9.50 1.54
N GLY A 237 17.31 -8.41 2.16
CA GLY A 237 16.49 -7.21 2.37
C GLY A 237 16.03 -6.56 1.06
N THR A 238 15.18 -5.55 1.17
CA THR A 238 14.59 -4.87 0.01
C THR A 238 15.15 -3.47 -0.19
N HIS A 239 15.03 -2.64 0.85
CA HIS A 239 15.62 -1.31 1.01
C HIS A 239 15.77 -1.01 2.51
N LEU A 240 16.49 0.05 2.86
CA LEU A 240 16.89 0.25 4.26
C LEU A 240 15.75 0.56 5.24
N PRO A 241 14.66 1.25 4.87
CA PRO A 241 13.54 1.46 5.79
C PRO A 241 12.80 0.18 6.21
N ASP A 242 12.84 -0.89 5.39
CA ASP A 242 12.17 -2.15 5.73
C ASP A 242 13.07 -3.00 6.64
N LEU A 243 12.79 -2.99 7.94
CA LEU A 243 13.51 -3.82 8.90
C LEU A 243 12.78 -5.14 9.10
N THR A 244 13.45 -6.24 8.79
CA THR A 244 12.97 -7.60 9.04
C THR A 244 13.52 -8.10 10.38
N LEU A 245 12.62 -8.55 11.25
CA LEU A 245 12.94 -9.22 12.50
C LEU A 245 12.49 -10.68 12.41
N VAL A 246 13.37 -11.61 12.81
CA VAL A 246 13.14 -13.06 12.78
C VAL A 246 13.38 -13.64 14.17
N ARG A 247 12.50 -14.54 14.61
CA ARG A 247 12.59 -15.24 15.89
C ARG A 247 12.40 -16.76 15.69
N PRO A 248 13.27 -17.61 16.26
CA PRO A 248 13.08 -19.05 16.27
C PRO A 248 11.91 -19.46 17.17
N VAL A 249 11.21 -20.52 16.77
CA VAL A 249 10.21 -21.20 17.59
C VAL A 249 10.78 -22.54 18.01
N CYS A 250 10.96 -22.72 19.32
CA CYS A 250 11.61 -23.89 19.90
C CYS A 250 10.59 -24.80 20.58
N VAL A 251 10.70 -26.10 20.35
CA VAL A 251 9.94 -27.16 21.05
C VAL A 251 10.93 -28.25 21.43
N ASP A 252 10.91 -28.70 22.68
CA ASP A 252 11.84 -29.70 23.24
C ASP A 252 13.31 -29.38 22.97
N GLY A 253 13.68 -28.10 23.10
CA GLY A 253 15.04 -27.60 22.89
C GLY A 253 15.50 -27.56 21.43
N ARG A 254 14.60 -27.72 20.46
CA ARG A 254 14.92 -27.68 19.02
C ARG A 254 14.11 -26.60 18.30
N THR A 255 14.75 -25.86 17.39
CA THR A 255 14.06 -24.93 16.49
C THR A 255 13.21 -25.71 15.47
N VAL A 256 11.89 -25.58 15.56
CA VAL A 256 10.93 -26.31 14.72
C VAL A 256 10.25 -25.44 13.66
N ALA A 257 10.31 -24.12 13.82
CA ALA A 257 9.83 -23.12 12.86
C ALA A 257 10.51 -21.78 13.12
N LEU A 258 10.29 -20.81 12.23
CA LEU A 258 10.63 -19.40 12.44
C LEU A 258 9.38 -18.55 12.27
N VAL A 259 9.26 -17.50 13.07
CA VAL A 259 8.30 -16.42 12.84
C VAL A 259 9.08 -15.17 12.43
N ALA A 260 8.60 -14.47 11.42
CA ALA A 260 9.23 -13.24 10.96
C ALA A 260 8.19 -12.16 10.69
N CYS A 261 8.62 -10.92 10.85
CA CYS A 261 7.86 -9.76 10.44
C CYS A 261 8.79 -8.74 9.81
N VAL A 262 8.26 -7.97 8.86
CA VAL A 262 8.91 -6.80 8.31
C VAL A 262 8.01 -5.60 8.55
N LEU A 263 8.63 -4.48 8.90
CA LEU A 263 7.96 -3.23 9.17
C LEU A 263 8.74 -2.12 8.48
N HIS A 264 8.03 -1.22 7.80
CA HIS A 264 8.62 -0.01 7.25
C HIS A 264 8.84 1.02 8.35
N HIS A 265 10.09 1.21 8.76
CA HIS A 265 10.46 2.23 9.74
C HIS A 265 10.44 3.59 9.08
N GLN A 266 9.73 4.53 9.70
CA GLN A 266 9.55 5.86 9.14
C GLN A 266 10.88 6.58 8.87
N ASP A 267 11.92 6.34 9.67
CA ASP A 267 13.22 6.98 9.52
C ASP A 267 14.35 6.11 10.04
N VAL A 268 15.32 5.81 9.18
CA VAL A 268 16.56 5.06 9.48
C VAL A 268 17.81 5.86 9.09
N GLY A 269 17.69 7.20 8.99
CA GLY A 269 18.79 8.08 8.61
C GLY A 269 18.92 8.34 7.11
N GLY A 270 20.15 8.57 6.64
CA GLY A 270 20.46 8.88 5.24
C GLY A 270 20.47 10.38 4.92
N ILE A 271 20.44 10.74 3.64
CA ILE A 271 20.56 12.14 3.20
C ILE A 271 19.23 12.90 3.15
N ALA A 272 18.09 12.19 3.20
CA ALA A 272 16.76 12.78 3.10
C ALA A 272 15.86 12.36 4.27
N PRO A 273 15.05 13.27 4.84
CA PRO A 273 14.06 12.95 5.86
C PRO A 273 13.12 11.81 5.44
N GLY A 274 12.77 10.94 6.39
CA GLY A 274 11.98 9.75 6.13
C GLY A 274 12.76 8.61 5.48
N SER A 275 14.06 8.79 5.26
CA SER A 275 14.88 7.84 4.51
C SER A 275 14.31 7.57 3.10
N VAL A 276 13.72 8.60 2.48
CA VAL A 276 13.07 8.55 1.15
C VAL A 276 13.82 9.44 0.14
N PRO A 277 15.15 9.30 -0.10
CA PRO A 277 15.87 10.16 -1.05
C PRO A 277 15.51 9.85 -2.51
N THR A 278 15.22 10.86 -3.33
CA THR A 278 14.92 10.68 -4.78
C THR A 278 16.13 10.63 -5.70
N HIS A 279 17.33 10.82 -5.17
CA HIS A 279 18.57 11.04 -5.92
C HIS A 279 19.79 10.42 -5.24
N ALA A 280 19.56 9.48 -4.31
CA ALA A 280 20.66 8.76 -3.70
C ALA A 280 21.42 8.00 -4.79
N SER A 281 22.74 8.16 -4.83
CA SER A 281 23.62 7.52 -5.81
C SER A 281 24.40 6.33 -5.25
N SER A 282 24.28 6.09 -3.94
CA SER A 282 24.80 4.91 -3.29
C SER A 282 23.95 4.53 -2.08
N ILE A 283 24.00 3.25 -1.67
CA ILE A 283 23.25 2.75 -0.52
C ILE A 283 23.56 3.51 0.79
N GLN A 284 24.79 4.01 0.96
CA GLN A 284 25.19 4.74 2.17
C GLN A 284 24.40 6.04 2.35
N GLN A 285 23.87 6.60 1.26
CA GLN A 285 23.04 7.79 1.31
C GLN A 285 21.59 7.50 1.73
N GLU A 286 21.18 6.23 1.78
CA GLU A 286 19.79 5.82 2.00
C GLU A 286 19.45 5.60 3.47
N GLY A 287 20.44 5.47 4.35
CA GLY A 287 20.24 5.18 5.77
C GLY A 287 21.20 4.16 6.34
N LEU A 288 20.90 3.74 7.56
CA LEU A 288 21.67 2.71 8.25
C LEU A 288 21.38 1.34 7.66
N ARG A 289 22.43 0.69 7.16
CA ARG A 289 22.37 -0.68 6.66
C ARG A 289 22.79 -1.68 7.73
N ILE A 290 21.92 -2.63 8.03
CA ILE A 290 22.01 -3.62 9.08
C ILE A 290 22.10 -5.00 8.39
N PRO A 291 23.29 -5.61 8.31
CA PRO A 291 23.42 -7.00 7.90
C PRO A 291 22.74 -7.91 8.95
N PRO A 292 22.52 -9.21 8.68
CA PRO A 292 21.95 -10.12 9.67
C PRO A 292 22.68 -10.05 11.02
N THR A 293 21.98 -9.52 12.03
CA THR A 293 22.56 -9.15 13.32
C THR A 293 21.66 -9.62 14.46
N PRO A 294 22.16 -10.31 15.49
CA PRO A 294 21.38 -10.61 16.69
C PRO A 294 21.00 -9.31 17.40
N LEU A 295 19.69 -9.09 17.58
CA LEU A 295 19.15 -7.94 18.32
C LEU A 295 18.68 -8.35 19.72
N VAL A 296 18.17 -9.57 19.87
CA VAL A 296 17.66 -10.09 21.14
C VAL A 296 18.36 -11.40 21.46
N ARG A 297 18.79 -11.57 22.71
CA ARG A 297 19.39 -12.81 23.21
C ARG A 297 18.72 -13.21 24.51
N ALA A 298 18.23 -14.45 24.59
CA ALA A 298 17.52 -14.97 25.76
C ALA A 298 16.43 -14.00 26.28
N GLY A 299 15.67 -13.40 25.36
CA GLY A 299 14.60 -12.44 25.66
C GLY A 299 15.06 -11.02 26.01
N GLN A 300 16.36 -10.73 26.03
CA GLN A 300 16.93 -9.42 26.36
C GLN A 300 17.43 -8.70 25.10
N ILE A 301 16.95 -7.47 24.89
CA ILE A 301 17.37 -6.63 23.76
C ILE A 301 18.80 -6.11 23.96
N ASP A 302 19.60 -6.10 22.89
CA ASP A 302 20.92 -5.47 22.88
C ASP A 302 20.77 -3.93 22.94
N THR A 303 20.97 -3.39 24.13
CA THR A 303 20.86 -1.94 24.38
C THR A 303 21.95 -1.13 23.68
N ALA A 304 23.12 -1.72 23.40
CA ALA A 304 24.19 -1.02 22.68
C ALA A 304 23.84 -0.88 21.20
N LEU A 305 23.33 -1.95 20.58
CA LEU A 305 22.82 -1.90 19.21
C LEU A 305 21.64 -0.94 19.10
N LEU A 306 20.65 -1.04 20.01
CA LEU A 306 19.51 -0.12 20.02
C LEU A 306 19.93 1.35 20.13
N ARG A 307 20.93 1.66 20.96
CA ARG A 307 21.49 3.02 21.06
C ARG A 307 22.09 3.51 19.74
N LEU A 308 22.78 2.65 19.00
CA LEU A 308 23.31 2.99 17.67
C LEU A 308 22.20 3.22 16.65
N LEU A 309 21.16 2.38 16.63
CA LEU A 309 20.01 2.54 15.73
C LEU A 309 19.30 3.87 15.98
N ARG A 310 19.01 4.18 17.25
CA ARG A 310 18.35 5.43 17.64
C ARG A 310 19.16 6.67 17.28
N ALA A 311 20.48 6.63 17.49
CA ALA A 311 21.36 7.77 17.19
C ALA A 311 21.39 8.14 15.69
N ASN A 312 21.01 7.23 14.81
CA ASN A 312 21.01 7.44 13.35
C ASN A 312 19.62 7.69 12.76
N SER A 313 18.58 7.81 13.59
CA SER A 313 17.21 8.13 13.15
C SER A 313 16.82 9.55 13.55
N ARG A 314 16.09 10.24 12.68
CA ARG A 314 15.46 11.53 12.99
C ARG A 314 14.22 11.38 13.87
N MET A 315 13.68 10.16 13.96
CA MET A 315 12.52 9.79 14.78
C MET A 315 12.88 8.61 15.71
N PRO A 316 13.83 8.80 16.66
CA PRO A 316 14.39 7.71 17.45
C PRO A 316 13.36 6.98 18.32
N ASP A 317 12.31 7.67 18.75
CA ASP A 317 11.26 7.08 19.59
C ASP A 317 10.26 6.27 18.76
N ASN A 318 9.97 6.69 17.52
CA ASN A 318 9.21 5.86 16.57
C ASN A 318 9.99 4.59 16.24
N LEU A 319 11.29 4.70 15.92
CA LEU A 319 12.14 3.54 15.62
C LEU A 319 12.17 2.55 16.80
N GLN A 320 12.36 3.03 18.03
CA GLN A 320 12.38 2.17 19.21
C GLN A 320 11.00 1.54 19.45
N GLY A 321 9.92 2.32 19.36
CA GLY A 321 8.56 1.85 19.56
C GLY A 321 8.16 0.79 18.54
N ASP A 322 8.48 1.00 17.26
CA ASP A 322 8.17 0.05 16.20
C ASP A 322 9.01 -1.23 16.30
N LEU A 323 10.29 -1.15 16.72
CA LEU A 323 11.09 -2.34 17.05
C LEU A 323 10.47 -3.14 18.21
N ALA A 324 9.94 -2.45 19.23
CA ALA A 324 9.24 -3.10 20.33
C ALA A 324 7.94 -3.79 19.86
N ALA A 325 7.17 -3.14 18.98
CA ALA A 325 5.98 -3.72 18.35
C ALA A 325 6.31 -4.97 17.51
N GLN A 326 7.42 -4.94 16.75
CA GLN A 326 7.92 -6.12 16.04
C GLN A 326 8.25 -7.26 17.00
N TRP A 327 8.98 -6.98 18.08
CA TRP A 327 9.32 -8.00 19.07
C TRP A 327 8.09 -8.59 19.76
N ALA A 328 7.13 -7.75 20.14
CA ALA A 328 5.87 -8.17 20.73
C ALA A 328 5.08 -9.10 19.79
N CYS A 329 4.90 -8.69 18.54
CA CYS A 329 4.30 -9.51 17.48
C CYS A 329 4.94 -10.90 17.40
N LEU A 330 6.28 -10.97 17.30
CA LEU A 330 6.99 -12.24 17.19
C LEU A 330 6.96 -13.07 18.48
N ALA A 331 6.95 -12.44 19.66
CA ALA A 331 6.87 -13.15 20.93
C ALA A 331 5.53 -13.88 21.08
N GLN A 332 4.41 -13.24 20.73
CA GLN A 332 3.11 -13.91 20.68
C GLN A 332 3.08 -15.00 19.62
N GLY A 333 3.55 -14.68 18.40
CA GLY A 333 3.57 -15.64 17.29
C GLY A 333 4.35 -16.91 17.64
N ALA A 334 5.52 -16.76 18.28
CA ALA A 334 6.35 -17.88 18.70
C ALA A 334 5.67 -18.75 19.78
N GLN A 335 5.01 -18.12 20.76
CA GLN A 335 4.30 -18.84 21.81
C GLN A 335 3.12 -19.66 21.24
N GLU A 336 2.23 -19.00 20.49
CA GLU A 336 1.08 -19.66 19.88
C GLU A 336 1.49 -20.77 18.91
N LEU A 337 2.58 -20.57 18.16
CA LEU A 337 3.09 -21.57 17.23
C LEU A 337 3.69 -22.78 17.96
N ALA A 338 4.44 -22.56 19.05
CA ALA A 338 4.97 -23.65 19.87
C ALA A 338 3.84 -24.52 20.45
N ASP A 339 2.79 -23.88 20.99
CA ASP A 339 1.61 -24.58 21.52
C ASP A 339 0.86 -25.36 20.44
N LEU A 340 0.79 -24.82 19.22
CA LEU A 340 0.20 -25.50 18.07
C LEU A 340 1.06 -26.69 17.62
N TRP A 341 2.38 -26.55 17.62
CA TRP A 341 3.31 -27.60 17.22
C TRP A 341 3.29 -28.78 18.20
N GLN A 342 3.26 -28.51 19.51
CA GLN A 342 3.19 -29.56 20.55
C GLN A 342 1.92 -30.40 20.45
N ARG A 343 0.78 -29.79 20.11
CA ARG A 343 -0.51 -30.47 19.99
C ARG A 343 -0.78 -31.10 18.62
N THR A 344 0.10 -30.87 17.64
CA THR A 344 -0.08 -31.34 16.26
C THR A 344 1.03 -32.31 15.87
N PRO A 345 0.85 -33.63 16.12
CA PRO A 345 1.79 -34.64 15.64
C PRO A 345 2.05 -34.50 14.13
N GLY A 346 3.33 -34.49 13.76
CA GLY A 346 3.72 -34.36 12.35
C GLY A 346 3.45 -32.98 11.73
N ALA A 347 3.35 -31.90 12.51
CA ALA A 347 3.16 -30.53 12.01
C ALA A 347 4.06 -30.18 10.82
N ALA A 348 5.37 -30.50 10.89
CA ALA A 348 6.31 -30.26 9.81
C ALA A 348 5.94 -31.01 8.50
N ALA A 349 5.45 -32.25 8.60
CA ALA A 349 5.03 -33.02 7.43
C ALA A 349 3.77 -32.43 6.80
N HIS A 350 2.82 -31.93 7.59
CA HIS A 350 1.65 -31.21 7.10
C HIS A 350 2.04 -29.92 6.37
N CYS A 351 3.01 -29.17 6.89
CA CYS A 351 3.55 -27.98 6.22
C CYS A 351 4.20 -28.34 4.87
N VAL A 352 5.00 -29.40 4.80
CA VAL A 352 5.60 -29.87 3.55
C VAL A 352 4.54 -30.33 2.55
N ALA A 353 3.48 -31.00 3.01
CA ALA A 353 2.35 -31.38 2.16
C ALA A 353 1.60 -30.15 1.60
N ALA A 354 1.43 -29.09 2.41
CA ALA A 354 0.81 -27.85 1.95
C ALA A 354 1.66 -27.11 0.89
N LEU A 355 2.98 -27.12 1.03
CA LEU A 355 3.91 -26.63 0.00
C LEU A 355 3.74 -27.43 -1.30
N ALA A 356 3.76 -28.76 -1.22
CA ALA A 356 3.59 -29.63 -2.39
C ALA A 356 2.22 -29.45 -3.08
N ALA A 357 1.14 -29.25 -2.32
CA ALA A 357 -0.18 -28.97 -2.86
C ALA A 357 -0.23 -27.64 -3.62
N SER A 358 0.48 -26.63 -3.11
CA SER A 358 0.54 -25.30 -3.73
C SER A 358 1.41 -25.31 -4.99
N GLU A 359 2.50 -26.08 -4.98
CA GLU A 359 3.29 -26.38 -6.19
C GLU A 359 2.44 -27.07 -7.26
N ALA A 360 1.72 -28.14 -6.90
CA ALA A 360 0.86 -28.87 -7.83
C ALA A 360 -0.21 -27.97 -8.46
N ALA A 361 -0.81 -27.07 -7.66
CA ALA A 361 -1.79 -26.10 -8.15
C ALA A 361 -1.18 -25.10 -9.14
N ALA A 362 0.01 -24.57 -8.86
CA ALA A 362 0.73 -23.66 -9.76
C ALA A 362 1.13 -24.36 -11.07
N ARG A 363 1.65 -25.59 -10.99
CA ARG A 363 1.98 -26.43 -12.16
C ARG A 363 0.75 -26.71 -13.03
N ALA A 364 -0.39 -27.05 -12.41
CA ALA A 364 -1.63 -27.28 -13.13
C ALA A 364 -2.12 -26.02 -13.87
N ALA A 365 -2.01 -24.84 -13.23
CA ALA A 365 -2.36 -23.57 -13.85
C ALA A 365 -1.47 -23.24 -15.06
N LEU A 366 -0.16 -23.50 -14.94
CA LEU A 366 0.78 -23.36 -16.05
C LEU A 366 0.46 -24.36 -17.17
N ALA A 367 0.27 -25.65 -16.87
CA ALA A 367 -0.05 -26.68 -17.85
C ALA A 367 -1.32 -26.36 -18.68
N ALA A 368 -2.29 -25.67 -18.08
CA ALA A 368 -3.53 -25.27 -18.76
C ALA A 368 -3.36 -24.09 -19.73
N ALA A 369 -2.29 -23.30 -19.61
CA ALA A 369 -1.98 -22.22 -20.54
C ALA A 369 -1.26 -22.77 -21.80
N PRO A 370 -1.30 -22.06 -22.94
CA PRO A 370 -0.52 -22.45 -24.12
C PRO A 370 1.00 -22.31 -23.88
N ASP A 371 1.78 -23.13 -24.56
CA ASP A 371 3.23 -22.97 -24.66
C ASP A 371 3.57 -21.77 -25.57
N GLY A 372 4.56 -20.99 -25.16
CA GLY A 372 4.95 -19.80 -25.89
C GLY A 372 5.95 -18.92 -25.14
N ASP A 373 6.44 -17.92 -25.86
CA ASP A 373 7.27 -16.85 -25.33
C ASP A 373 6.44 -15.57 -25.39
N TYR A 374 6.17 -14.99 -24.22
CA TYR A 374 5.32 -13.82 -24.10
C TYR A 374 6.13 -12.66 -23.56
N ALA A 375 6.20 -11.56 -24.30
CA ALA A 375 7.07 -10.43 -23.98
C ALA A 375 6.27 -9.15 -23.72
N PHE A 376 6.68 -8.37 -22.71
CA PHE A 376 6.07 -7.08 -22.41
C PHE A 376 7.14 -6.06 -22.03
N GLU A 377 6.92 -4.81 -22.42
CA GLU A 377 7.82 -3.70 -22.11
C GLU A 377 7.06 -2.51 -21.52
N ASP A 378 7.72 -1.84 -20.58
CA ASP A 378 7.28 -0.62 -19.93
C ASP A 378 8.52 0.20 -19.52
N ALA A 379 8.34 1.38 -18.92
CA ALA A 379 9.45 2.15 -18.39
C ALA A 379 9.04 3.09 -17.23
N LEU A 380 9.99 3.34 -16.33
CA LEU A 380 9.91 4.44 -15.36
C LEU A 380 10.25 5.76 -16.04
N ASP A 381 9.78 6.90 -15.52
CA ASP A 381 10.03 8.23 -16.13
C ASP A 381 11.49 8.68 -16.00
N GLY A 382 12.29 8.05 -15.14
CA GLY A 382 13.68 8.40 -14.88
C GLY A 382 14.20 7.81 -13.58
N ASP A 383 15.50 7.94 -13.33
CA ASP A 383 16.13 7.43 -12.11
C ASP A 383 16.18 8.47 -10.97
N GLY A 384 15.76 9.71 -11.22
CA GLY A 384 15.75 10.81 -10.24
C GLY A 384 17.04 11.62 -10.20
N ILE A 385 18.06 11.20 -10.94
CA ILE A 385 19.24 12.01 -11.29
C ILE A 385 19.12 12.48 -12.74
N THR A 386 18.61 11.60 -13.61
CA THR A 386 18.32 11.83 -15.02
C THR A 386 16.82 11.64 -15.28
N ALA A 387 16.31 12.32 -16.31
CA ALA A 387 14.94 12.19 -16.79
C ALA A 387 14.81 11.19 -17.96
N ALA A 388 15.85 10.39 -18.23
CA ALA A 388 15.81 9.40 -19.28
C ALA A 388 14.97 8.19 -18.82
N PRO A 389 13.97 7.74 -19.60
CA PRO A 389 13.16 6.60 -19.20
C PRO A 389 13.99 5.35 -18.91
N VAL A 390 13.66 4.66 -17.81
CA VAL A 390 14.37 3.44 -17.37
C VAL A 390 13.55 2.23 -17.80
N ARG A 391 14.03 1.52 -18.82
CA ARG A 391 13.32 0.39 -19.46
C ARG A 391 13.17 -0.81 -18.52
N VAL A 392 11.95 -1.34 -18.48
CA VAL A 392 11.55 -2.60 -17.86
C VAL A 392 11.10 -3.54 -18.97
N ALA A 393 11.74 -4.71 -19.07
CA ALA A 393 11.43 -5.69 -20.10
C ALA A 393 11.33 -7.08 -19.49
N VAL A 394 10.24 -7.77 -19.80
CA VAL A 394 9.90 -9.10 -19.28
C VAL A 394 9.63 -10.04 -20.45
N CYS A 395 10.16 -11.26 -20.38
CA CYS A 395 9.78 -12.37 -21.24
C CYS A 395 9.43 -13.60 -20.39
N ILE A 396 8.22 -14.13 -20.54
CA ILE A 396 7.78 -15.37 -19.91
C ILE A 396 7.91 -16.50 -20.94
N ARG A 397 8.83 -17.44 -20.71
CA ARG A 397 8.99 -18.65 -21.53
C ARG A 397 8.25 -19.79 -20.86
N LYS A 398 7.02 -20.04 -21.29
CA LYS A 398 6.14 -21.08 -20.73
C LYS A 398 6.30 -22.36 -21.53
N ARG A 399 6.67 -23.46 -20.86
CA ARG A 399 6.79 -24.81 -21.45
C ARG A 399 6.18 -25.85 -20.52
N GLY A 400 5.19 -26.61 -20.98
CA GLY A 400 4.51 -27.60 -20.17
C GLY A 400 3.93 -27.00 -18.88
N ASP A 401 4.36 -27.50 -17.73
CA ASP A 401 3.93 -27.11 -16.39
C ASP A 401 4.89 -26.14 -15.68
N ALA A 402 5.87 -25.57 -16.40
CA ALA A 402 6.89 -24.68 -15.86
C ALA A 402 7.03 -23.38 -16.69
N ALA A 403 7.59 -22.34 -16.08
CA ALA A 403 7.89 -21.09 -16.76
C ALA A 403 9.23 -20.48 -16.30
N GLU A 404 10.02 -20.00 -17.26
CA GLU A 404 11.15 -19.12 -17.00
C GLU A 404 10.71 -17.65 -17.13
N LEU A 405 10.99 -16.85 -16.11
CA LEU A 405 10.77 -15.41 -16.08
C LEU A 405 12.10 -14.72 -16.39
N ASP A 406 12.27 -14.25 -17.62
CA ASP A 406 13.49 -13.61 -18.09
C ASP A 406 13.37 -12.08 -18.02
N LEU A 407 14.16 -11.49 -17.13
CA LEU A 407 14.28 -10.06 -16.92
C LEU A 407 15.62 -9.50 -17.43
N THR A 408 16.40 -10.29 -18.18
CA THR A 408 17.71 -9.87 -18.69
C THR A 408 17.63 -8.72 -19.70
N GLY A 409 16.45 -8.43 -20.24
CA GLY A 409 16.19 -7.27 -21.10
C GLY A 409 16.04 -5.94 -20.36
N CYS A 410 15.94 -5.94 -19.03
CA CYS A 410 15.83 -4.71 -18.24
C CYS A 410 17.07 -3.82 -18.39
N ALA A 411 16.90 -2.52 -18.10
CA ALA A 411 17.98 -1.54 -18.18
C ALA A 411 19.17 -1.89 -17.26
N ASP A 412 20.33 -1.35 -17.62
CA ASP A 412 21.50 -1.39 -16.75
C ASP A 412 21.22 -0.68 -15.43
N GLN A 413 21.94 -1.07 -14.39
CA GLN A 413 21.89 -0.41 -13.09
C GLN A 413 22.02 1.10 -13.27
N THR A 414 21.06 1.81 -12.68
CA THR A 414 21.01 3.27 -12.73
C THR A 414 21.85 3.88 -11.63
N GLN A 415 22.24 5.15 -11.80
CA GLN A 415 22.90 5.89 -10.75
C GLN A 415 21.90 6.25 -9.64
N GLY A 416 20.67 6.62 -10.00
CA GLY A 416 19.62 6.95 -9.04
C GLY A 416 19.01 5.73 -8.32
N PRO A 417 18.16 5.95 -7.31
CA PRO A 417 17.72 4.93 -6.36
C PRO A 417 16.61 3.99 -6.88
N VAL A 418 16.38 3.91 -8.19
CA VAL A 418 15.28 3.11 -8.78
C VAL A 418 15.63 1.64 -9.00
N ASN A 419 16.82 1.20 -8.59
CA ASN A 419 17.21 -0.21 -8.67
C ASN A 419 16.44 -1.04 -7.62
N ALA A 420 16.18 -2.31 -7.91
CA ALA A 420 15.56 -3.26 -7.01
C ALA A 420 16.52 -4.42 -6.75
N ALA A 421 16.89 -4.62 -5.48
CA ALA A 421 17.63 -5.82 -5.07
C ALA A 421 16.81 -7.08 -5.35
N ARG A 422 17.49 -8.23 -5.47
CA ARG A 422 16.85 -9.51 -5.80
C ARG A 422 15.67 -9.84 -4.87
N GLY A 423 15.77 -9.52 -3.57
CA GLY A 423 14.69 -9.71 -2.60
C GLY A 423 13.41 -8.95 -2.96
N ALA A 424 13.54 -7.73 -3.51
CA ALA A 424 12.41 -6.95 -3.98
C ALA A 424 11.84 -7.46 -5.30
N VAL A 425 12.68 -7.92 -6.23
CA VAL A 425 12.25 -8.55 -7.50
C VAL A 425 11.46 -9.83 -7.24
N GLN A 426 11.89 -10.62 -6.25
CA GLN A 426 11.17 -11.83 -5.83
C GLN A 426 9.72 -11.54 -5.42
N ALA A 427 9.42 -10.34 -4.91
CA ALA A 427 8.05 -9.99 -4.56
C ALA A 427 7.12 -9.89 -5.78
N ALA A 428 7.60 -9.41 -6.93
CA ALA A 428 6.84 -9.43 -8.18
C ALA A 428 6.64 -10.86 -8.70
N VAL A 429 7.66 -11.71 -8.58
CA VAL A 429 7.58 -13.14 -8.95
C VAL A 429 6.58 -13.88 -8.08
N ALA A 430 6.64 -13.66 -6.76
CA ALA A 430 5.74 -14.29 -5.80
C ALA A 430 4.30 -13.76 -5.91
N TYR A 431 4.12 -12.51 -6.34
CA TYR A 431 2.81 -12.02 -6.74
C TYR A 431 2.28 -12.79 -7.96
N PHE A 432 3.06 -12.84 -9.04
CA PHE A 432 2.70 -13.59 -10.26
C PHE A 432 2.37 -15.06 -9.97
N ALA A 433 3.18 -15.75 -9.17
CA ALA A 433 2.97 -17.14 -8.78
C ALA A 433 1.60 -17.37 -8.11
N ARG A 434 1.23 -16.48 -7.17
CA ARG A 434 -0.05 -16.56 -6.45
C ARG A 434 -1.24 -16.27 -7.36
N MET A 435 -1.06 -15.40 -8.36
CA MET A 435 -2.09 -15.14 -9.39
C MET A 435 -2.41 -16.36 -10.25
N LEU A 436 -1.45 -17.27 -10.46
CA LEU A 436 -1.66 -18.47 -11.27
C LEU A 436 -2.67 -19.43 -10.60
N ALA A 437 -2.60 -19.55 -9.27
CA ALA A 437 -3.42 -20.47 -8.49
C ALA A 437 -3.97 -19.80 -7.21
N PRO A 438 -4.91 -18.85 -7.33
CA PRO A 438 -5.44 -18.08 -6.19
C PRO A 438 -6.18 -18.95 -5.15
N GLN A 439 -6.61 -20.14 -5.53
CA GLN A 439 -7.24 -21.13 -4.64
C GLN A 439 -6.25 -21.85 -3.73
N ALA A 440 -4.95 -21.83 -4.03
CA ALA A 440 -3.91 -22.47 -3.25
C ALA A 440 -3.48 -21.60 -2.05
N ALA A 441 -2.84 -22.23 -1.07
CA ALA A 441 -2.26 -21.48 0.05
C ALA A 441 -1.09 -20.61 -0.43
N PRO A 442 -0.95 -19.36 0.05
CA PRO A 442 -0.01 -18.39 -0.50
C PRO A 442 1.43 -18.57 0.04
N ASN A 443 2.00 -19.76 -0.16
CA ASN A 443 3.30 -20.19 0.36
C ASN A 443 4.35 -20.38 -0.76
N ASP A 444 5.59 -20.72 -0.38
CA ASP A 444 6.71 -20.87 -1.33
C ASP A 444 6.53 -22.03 -2.32
N GLY A 445 5.59 -22.95 -2.09
CA GLY A 445 5.27 -24.03 -3.04
C GLY A 445 4.86 -23.49 -4.41
N SER A 446 4.12 -22.38 -4.43
CA SER A 446 3.67 -21.71 -5.65
C SER A 446 4.81 -21.20 -6.56
N LEU A 447 6.00 -20.98 -5.99
CA LEU A 447 7.18 -20.49 -6.70
C LEU A 447 7.98 -21.61 -7.37
N ALA A 448 7.82 -22.86 -6.93
CA ALA A 448 8.62 -24.00 -7.38
C ALA A 448 8.64 -24.24 -8.91
N PRO A 449 7.55 -24.03 -9.68
CA PRO A 449 7.59 -24.22 -11.13
C PRO A 449 8.13 -23.00 -11.90
N LEU A 450 8.59 -21.95 -11.20
CA LEU A 450 9.08 -20.71 -11.80
C LEU A 450 10.60 -20.58 -11.64
N THR A 451 11.31 -20.28 -12.72
CA THR A 451 12.73 -19.92 -12.68
C THR A 451 12.90 -18.44 -13.00
N LEU A 452 13.59 -17.69 -12.15
CA LEU A 452 13.90 -16.28 -12.39
C LEU A 452 15.29 -16.12 -13.00
N ARG A 453 15.37 -15.44 -14.16
CA ARG A 453 16.63 -15.11 -14.82
C ARG A 453 16.82 -13.58 -14.88
N THR A 454 17.96 -13.11 -14.41
CA THR A 454 18.36 -11.69 -14.38
C THR A 454 19.77 -11.50 -14.94
N ARG A 455 20.14 -10.25 -15.24
CA ARG A 455 21.51 -9.86 -15.60
C ARG A 455 22.16 -9.14 -14.42
N PRO A 456 23.29 -9.61 -13.84
CA PRO A 456 24.02 -8.86 -12.83
C PRO A 456 24.41 -7.46 -13.33
N GLY A 457 24.30 -6.45 -12.46
CA GLY A 457 24.53 -5.05 -12.82
C GLY A 457 23.37 -4.42 -13.62
N SER A 458 22.18 -5.02 -13.59
CA SER A 458 20.95 -4.42 -14.10
C SER A 458 20.13 -3.78 -12.97
N ILE A 459 19.09 -3.02 -13.31
CA ILE A 459 18.15 -2.47 -12.32
C ILE A 459 17.42 -3.52 -11.49
N VAL A 460 17.38 -4.79 -11.92
CA VAL A 460 16.74 -5.92 -11.22
C VAL A 460 17.74 -6.86 -10.55
N ASP A 461 19.03 -6.59 -10.68
CA ASP A 461 20.11 -7.32 -10.01
C ASP A 461 21.32 -6.41 -9.82
N PRO A 462 21.17 -5.31 -9.04
CA PRO A 462 22.19 -4.28 -8.93
C PRO A 462 23.38 -4.76 -8.09
N ALA A 463 24.56 -4.39 -8.53
CA ALA A 463 25.80 -4.60 -7.78
C ALA A 463 25.92 -3.60 -6.63
N PHE A 464 26.59 -4.01 -5.55
CA PHE A 464 27.02 -3.07 -4.51
C PHE A 464 27.95 -1.99 -5.12
N PRO A 465 27.80 -0.69 -4.78
CA PRO A 465 26.96 -0.10 -3.72
C PRO A 465 25.71 0.63 -4.24
N ALA A 466 25.01 0.11 -5.25
CA ALA A 466 23.83 0.76 -5.83
C ALA A 466 22.79 1.20 -4.78
N SER A 467 22.14 2.32 -5.05
CA SER A 467 20.97 2.79 -4.32
C SER A 467 19.71 2.02 -4.76
N VAL A 468 18.84 1.66 -3.81
CA VAL A 468 17.65 0.82 -4.04
C VAL A 468 16.37 1.35 -3.38
N ASN A 469 16.39 2.56 -2.82
CA ASN A 469 15.30 3.05 -1.98
C ASN A 469 14.00 3.34 -2.75
N ALA A 470 14.08 3.79 -4.00
CA ALA A 470 12.93 4.13 -4.85
C ALA A 470 12.41 2.93 -5.67
N ARG A 471 12.68 1.70 -5.22
CA ARG A 471 12.29 0.45 -5.88
C ARG A 471 10.78 0.22 -6.08
N THR A 472 9.92 0.83 -5.26
CA THR A 472 8.48 0.45 -5.17
C THR A 472 7.81 0.45 -6.55
N ASN A 473 8.02 1.51 -7.33
CA ASN A 473 7.42 1.61 -8.64
C ASN A 473 8.08 0.67 -9.67
N LEU A 474 9.39 0.41 -9.58
CA LEU A 474 10.02 -0.64 -10.40
C LEU A 474 9.36 -2.01 -10.16
N VAL A 475 9.13 -2.39 -8.91
CA VAL A 475 8.51 -3.68 -8.60
C VAL A 475 7.03 -3.72 -9.03
N LYS A 476 6.31 -2.60 -8.91
CA LYS A 476 4.92 -2.49 -9.44
C LYS A 476 4.89 -2.62 -10.96
N LEU A 477 5.79 -1.95 -11.68
CA LEU A 477 5.92 -2.08 -13.14
C LEU A 477 6.32 -3.51 -13.54
N LEU A 478 7.23 -4.15 -12.81
CA LEU A 478 7.59 -5.55 -13.06
C LEU A 478 6.39 -6.49 -12.91
N ALA A 479 5.58 -6.32 -11.86
CA ALA A 479 4.36 -7.10 -11.67
C ALA A 479 3.35 -6.85 -12.81
N ASN A 480 3.15 -5.59 -13.19
CA ASN A 480 2.34 -5.22 -14.35
C ASN A 480 2.86 -5.86 -15.65
N ALA A 481 4.16 -5.83 -15.88
CA ALA A 481 4.79 -6.38 -17.09
C ALA A 481 4.71 -7.91 -17.14
N LEU A 482 4.86 -8.60 -16.00
CA LEU A 482 4.61 -10.04 -15.90
C LEU A 482 3.15 -10.37 -16.26
N LEU A 483 2.18 -9.63 -15.72
CA LEU A 483 0.77 -9.83 -16.06
C LEU A 483 0.46 -9.46 -17.52
N GLY A 484 1.07 -8.40 -18.05
CA GLY A 484 0.91 -7.96 -19.45
C GLY A 484 1.51 -8.94 -20.45
N ALA A 485 2.65 -9.57 -20.12
CA ALA A 485 3.18 -10.69 -20.88
C ALA A 485 2.21 -11.87 -20.81
N TRP A 486 1.78 -12.27 -19.61
CA TRP A 486 0.86 -13.40 -19.43
C TRP A 486 -0.51 -13.18 -20.09
N ALA A 487 -0.97 -11.93 -20.23
CA ALA A 487 -2.19 -11.58 -20.95
C ALA A 487 -2.17 -12.01 -22.42
N GLN A 488 -1.01 -12.18 -23.03
CA GLN A 488 -0.91 -12.69 -24.40
C GLN A 488 -1.24 -14.20 -24.47
N ALA A 489 -0.97 -14.95 -23.40
CA ALA A 489 -1.34 -16.36 -23.30
C ALA A 489 -2.85 -16.54 -23.05
N LEU A 490 -3.47 -15.62 -22.29
CA LEU A 490 -4.86 -15.71 -21.83
C LEU A 490 -5.64 -14.38 -22.02
N PRO A 491 -5.77 -13.86 -23.26
CA PRO A 491 -6.25 -12.48 -23.51
C PRO A 491 -7.70 -12.23 -23.07
N ALA A 492 -8.53 -13.27 -23.03
CA ALA A 492 -9.92 -13.17 -22.60
C ALA A 492 -10.11 -13.20 -21.07
N ARG A 493 -9.05 -13.46 -20.30
CA ARG A 493 -9.10 -13.62 -18.84
C ARG A 493 -8.33 -12.53 -18.08
N MET A 494 -7.38 -11.89 -18.75
CA MET A 494 -6.45 -10.96 -18.10
C MET A 494 -6.92 -9.51 -18.21
N PRO A 495 -6.73 -8.72 -17.14
CA PRO A 495 -7.05 -7.30 -17.13
C PRO A 495 -6.08 -6.50 -18.02
N ALA A 496 -6.45 -5.25 -18.31
CA ALA A 496 -5.50 -4.26 -18.77
C ALA A 496 -4.50 -3.91 -17.64
N PRO A 497 -3.30 -3.42 -18.00
CA PRO A 497 -2.35 -2.93 -17.01
C PRO A 497 -2.98 -1.93 -16.03
N ASN A 498 -2.66 -2.08 -14.74
CA ASN A 498 -2.97 -1.09 -13.74
C ASN A 498 -2.14 0.18 -13.99
N ALA A 499 -2.42 1.28 -13.26
CA ALA A 499 -1.59 2.49 -13.33
C ALA A 499 -0.10 2.20 -13.09
N GLY A 500 0.22 1.17 -12.30
CA GLY A 500 1.58 0.71 -12.07
C GLY A 500 2.40 1.64 -11.17
N GLU A 501 1.75 2.57 -10.47
CA GLU A 501 2.43 3.51 -9.58
C GLU A 501 1.81 3.50 -8.18
N ALA A 502 2.62 3.91 -7.21
CA ALA A 502 2.19 4.46 -5.95
C ALA A 502 3.05 5.69 -5.67
N VAL A 503 2.42 6.79 -5.30
CA VAL A 503 3.19 7.98 -4.88
C VAL A 503 3.67 7.73 -3.46
N VAL A 504 4.99 7.77 -3.27
CA VAL A 504 5.61 7.76 -1.94
C VAL A 504 6.08 9.18 -1.64
N LEU A 505 5.55 9.74 -0.57
CA LEU A 505 5.79 11.12 -0.16
C LEU A 505 6.45 11.13 1.21
N SER A 506 7.53 11.89 1.37
CA SER A 506 8.07 12.26 2.69
C SER A 506 8.05 13.78 2.81
N LEU A 507 7.28 14.26 3.79
CA LEU A 507 7.17 15.66 4.15
C LEU A 507 7.81 15.85 5.52
N GLY A 508 8.72 16.81 5.62
CA GLY A 508 9.33 17.13 6.90
C GLY A 508 9.62 18.60 7.03
N GLY A 509 9.92 19.03 8.24
CA GLY A 509 10.26 20.42 8.52
C GLY A 509 10.44 20.67 10.00
N THR A 510 10.39 21.94 10.37
CA THR A 510 10.48 22.38 11.77
C THR A 510 9.24 23.18 12.11
N ARG A 511 8.68 22.93 13.29
CA ARG A 511 7.57 23.72 13.84
C ARG A 511 8.07 25.09 14.32
N PRO A 512 7.16 26.06 14.57
CA PRO A 512 7.54 27.37 15.12
C PRO A 512 8.31 27.30 16.45
N ASP A 513 8.07 26.27 17.27
CA ASP A 513 8.75 26.04 18.55
C ASP A 513 10.13 25.35 18.41
N GLY A 514 10.59 25.09 17.18
CA GLY A 514 11.85 24.44 16.89
C GLY A 514 11.81 22.90 16.87
N THR A 515 10.67 22.27 17.17
CA THR A 515 10.56 20.81 17.14
C THR A 515 10.48 20.29 15.69
N PRO A 516 11.20 19.21 15.33
CA PRO A 516 11.11 18.63 14.01
C PRO A 516 9.78 17.86 13.84
N TRP A 517 9.31 17.76 12.61
CA TRP A 517 8.20 16.89 12.25
C TRP A 517 8.50 16.16 10.94
N LEU A 518 7.93 14.98 10.81
CA LEU A 518 8.09 14.11 9.66
C LEU A 518 6.81 13.33 9.44
N LEU A 519 6.38 13.25 8.19
CA LEU A 519 5.23 12.48 7.74
C LEU A 519 5.62 11.73 6.47
N THR A 520 5.39 10.43 6.46
CA THR A 520 5.49 9.60 5.26
C THR A 520 4.09 9.18 4.85
N GLU A 521 3.80 9.26 3.56
CA GLU A 521 2.52 8.89 2.99
C GLU A 521 2.66 8.09 1.70
N ILE A 522 1.71 7.16 1.50
CA ILE A 522 1.59 6.34 0.30
C ILE A 522 0.21 6.59 -0.31
N ILE A 523 0.18 7.10 -1.54
CA ILE A 523 -1.05 7.40 -2.27
C ILE A 523 -1.17 6.38 -3.41
N ALA A 524 -2.23 5.59 -3.38
CA ALA A 524 -2.57 4.67 -4.46
C ALA A 524 -3.06 5.42 -5.71
N SER A 525 -3.16 4.68 -6.81
CA SER A 525 -3.54 5.20 -8.11
C SER A 525 -4.79 4.45 -8.58
N ALA A 526 -4.73 3.69 -9.67
CA ALA A 526 -5.92 3.01 -10.19
C ALA A 526 -5.67 1.64 -10.80
N ALA A 527 -6.72 0.81 -10.81
CA ALA A 527 -6.73 -0.50 -11.45
C ALA A 527 -7.13 -0.43 -12.93
N GLY A 528 -6.61 -1.35 -13.73
CA GLY A 528 -6.99 -1.51 -15.13
C GLY A 528 -8.40 -2.10 -15.29
N GLY A 529 -9.04 -1.80 -16.41
CA GLY A 529 -10.27 -2.48 -16.81
C GLY A 529 -10.02 -3.96 -17.04
N ALA A 530 -11.05 -4.81 -16.90
CA ALA A 530 -10.92 -6.25 -17.08
C ALA A 530 -12.02 -6.80 -17.98
N PRO A 531 -11.91 -8.04 -18.50
CA PRO A 531 -13.00 -8.70 -19.21
C PRO A 531 -14.31 -8.77 -18.41
N THR A 532 -14.21 -8.74 -17.08
CA THR A 532 -15.30 -8.86 -16.11
C THR A 532 -15.92 -7.53 -15.67
N GLY A 533 -15.31 -6.38 -15.98
CA GLY A 533 -15.86 -5.09 -15.61
C GLY A 533 -14.82 -3.96 -15.50
N PRO A 534 -15.25 -2.75 -15.13
CA PRO A 534 -14.37 -1.58 -14.98
C PRO A 534 -13.39 -1.73 -13.82
N GLY A 535 -12.26 -1.03 -13.91
CA GLY A 535 -11.24 -0.98 -12.85
C GLY A 535 -11.63 -0.09 -11.68
N GLY A 536 -11.14 -0.42 -10.49
CA GLY A 536 -11.26 0.40 -9.28
C GLY A 536 -10.47 1.71 -9.34
N SER A 537 -11.13 2.81 -8.98
CA SER A 537 -10.52 4.13 -8.83
C SER A 537 -9.88 4.30 -7.45
N GLY A 538 -8.73 4.96 -7.39
CA GLY A 538 -8.07 5.31 -6.12
C GLY A 538 -7.71 4.13 -5.23
N VAL A 539 -7.44 2.97 -5.82
CA VAL A 539 -7.18 1.70 -5.12
C VAL A 539 -5.77 1.23 -5.38
N SER A 540 -5.16 0.62 -4.37
CA SER A 540 -3.85 -0.01 -4.50
C SER A 540 -3.93 -1.24 -5.40
N THR A 541 -2.89 -1.48 -6.19
CA THR A 541 -2.81 -2.56 -7.19
C THR A 541 -1.48 -3.28 -7.13
N ASP A 542 -1.34 -4.33 -7.94
CA ASP A 542 -0.09 -5.07 -8.12
C ASP A 542 0.41 -5.62 -6.78
N VAL A 543 1.70 -5.43 -6.50
CA VAL A 543 2.34 -5.79 -5.24
C VAL A 543 1.96 -4.89 -4.06
N GLY A 544 1.24 -3.78 -4.28
CA GLY A 544 0.87 -2.83 -3.23
C GLY A 544 -0.46 -3.16 -2.56
N ASN A 545 -0.58 -2.81 -1.27
CA ASN A 545 -1.85 -2.82 -0.54
C ASN A 545 -1.89 -1.89 0.68
N ALA A 546 -0.99 -0.90 0.74
CA ALA A 546 -0.90 0.01 1.88
C ALA A 546 -2.16 0.88 1.92
N ARG A 547 -2.62 1.21 3.13
CA ARG A 547 -3.75 2.11 3.34
C ARG A 547 -3.35 3.57 3.14
N SER A 548 -4.30 4.38 2.71
CA SER A 548 -4.14 5.84 2.82
C SER A 548 -4.11 6.26 4.29
N THR A 549 -3.35 7.30 4.60
CA THR A 549 -3.37 7.91 5.93
C THR A 549 -4.55 8.89 6.01
N PRO A 550 -5.42 8.83 7.03
CA PRO A 550 -6.55 9.73 7.17
C PRO A 550 -6.10 11.19 7.26
N ALA A 551 -6.86 12.10 6.67
CA ALA A 551 -6.60 13.52 6.79
C ALA A 551 -6.54 13.96 8.25
N GLU A 552 -7.45 13.45 9.09
CA GLU A 552 -7.46 13.79 10.52
C GLU A 552 -6.19 13.36 11.24
N ALA A 553 -5.64 12.19 10.88
CA ALA A 553 -4.39 11.70 11.43
C ALA A 553 -3.18 12.52 10.92
N ILE A 554 -3.20 12.95 9.65
CA ILE A 554 -2.14 13.79 9.05
C ILE A 554 -2.04 15.14 9.76
N GLU A 555 -3.16 15.86 9.91
CA GLU A 555 -3.13 17.22 10.51
C GLU A 555 -2.85 17.17 12.02
N ALA A 556 -3.15 16.05 12.69
CA ALA A 556 -2.79 15.86 14.09
C ALA A 556 -1.27 15.69 14.29
N GLN A 557 -0.56 15.18 13.28
CA GLN A 557 0.85 14.81 13.38
C GLN A 557 1.80 15.80 12.71
N ALA A 558 1.33 16.57 11.74
CA ALA A 558 2.13 17.52 10.96
C ALA A 558 1.43 18.87 10.87
N PRO A 559 2.15 19.99 10.70
CA PRO A 559 1.55 21.32 10.52
C PRO A 559 1.00 21.47 9.08
N LEU A 560 0.22 20.49 8.65
CA LEU A 560 -0.35 20.38 7.32
C LEU A 560 -1.86 20.48 7.42
N ARG A 561 -2.49 20.97 6.35
CA ARG A 561 -3.92 20.84 6.12
C ARG A 561 -4.17 20.05 4.86
N VAL A 562 -4.94 18.97 4.96
CA VAL A 562 -5.40 18.22 3.79
C VAL A 562 -6.66 18.91 3.29
N GLU A 563 -6.53 19.59 2.14
CA GLU A 563 -7.62 20.37 1.56
C GLU A 563 -8.49 19.55 0.62
N ARG A 564 -7.95 18.46 0.06
CA ARG A 564 -8.69 17.62 -0.89
C ARG A 564 -8.20 16.19 -0.89
N VAL A 565 -9.15 15.25 -0.88
CA VAL A 565 -9.00 13.82 -1.13
C VAL A 565 -10.14 13.41 -2.07
N ALA A 566 -9.85 13.37 -3.37
CA ALA A 566 -10.87 13.21 -4.40
C ALA A 566 -10.45 12.24 -5.49
N VAL A 567 -11.43 11.64 -6.17
CA VAL A 567 -11.18 10.88 -7.41
C VAL A 567 -10.82 11.86 -8.52
N ARG A 568 -9.80 11.52 -9.31
CA ARG A 568 -9.41 12.28 -10.50
C ARG A 568 -10.26 11.85 -11.69
N ALA A 569 -11.52 12.26 -11.69
CA ALA A 569 -12.53 11.83 -12.65
C ALA A 569 -12.06 11.98 -14.11
N GLY A 570 -12.25 10.93 -14.92
CA GLY A 570 -11.89 10.91 -16.34
C GLY A 570 -10.41 10.68 -16.64
N SER A 571 -9.64 10.22 -15.66
CA SER A 571 -8.24 9.83 -15.84
C SER A 571 -8.08 8.36 -16.25
N GLY A 572 -9.07 7.51 -16.00
CA GLY A 572 -9.07 6.11 -16.43
C GLY A 572 -9.14 5.96 -17.95
N GLY A 573 -8.39 4.98 -18.49
CA GLY A 573 -8.36 4.70 -19.92
C GLY A 573 -9.71 4.18 -20.42
N ALA A 574 -10.18 4.71 -21.56
CA ALA A 574 -11.45 4.29 -22.15
C ALA A 574 -11.35 2.88 -22.75
N GLY A 575 -12.43 2.11 -22.66
CA GLY A 575 -12.55 0.79 -23.27
C GLY A 575 -13.97 0.29 -23.14
N ARG A 576 -14.25 -0.94 -23.58
CA ARG A 576 -15.53 -1.60 -23.26
C ARG A 576 -15.75 -1.61 -21.75
N HIS A 577 -14.67 -1.85 -21.01
CA HIS A 577 -14.59 -1.59 -19.58
C HIS A 577 -13.46 -0.61 -19.33
N CYS A 578 -13.79 0.55 -18.74
CA CYS A 578 -12.81 1.59 -18.44
C CYS A 578 -11.82 1.14 -17.36
N GLY A 579 -10.62 1.72 -17.40
CA GLY A 579 -9.72 1.74 -16.26
C GLY A 579 -10.29 2.62 -15.14
N GLY A 580 -9.87 2.37 -13.91
CA GLY A 580 -10.19 3.23 -12.79
C GLY A 580 -9.52 4.60 -12.91
N ASP A 581 -10.10 5.57 -12.23
CA ASP A 581 -9.56 6.93 -12.12
C ASP A 581 -8.52 7.03 -10.99
N GLY A 582 -7.51 7.85 -11.18
CA GLY A 582 -6.53 8.19 -10.14
C GLY A 582 -7.11 9.03 -9.00
N VAL A 583 -6.22 9.63 -8.21
CA VAL A 583 -6.55 10.40 -7.00
C VAL A 583 -5.98 11.81 -7.11
N VAL A 584 -6.72 12.77 -6.57
CA VAL A 584 -6.26 14.13 -6.30
C VAL A 584 -6.03 14.28 -4.80
N ARG A 585 -4.80 14.62 -4.40
CA ARG A 585 -4.43 14.98 -3.03
C ARG A 585 -3.89 16.40 -2.99
N VAL A 586 -4.38 17.21 -2.05
CA VAL A 586 -3.91 18.58 -1.85
C VAL A 586 -3.56 18.82 -0.39
N TYR A 587 -2.33 19.26 -0.16
CA TYR A 587 -1.79 19.57 1.17
C TYR A 587 -1.37 21.03 1.21
N ARG A 588 -1.73 21.75 2.26
CA ARG A 588 -1.20 23.08 2.55
C ARG A 588 -0.27 23.02 3.75
N LEU A 589 0.91 23.62 3.66
CA LEU A 589 1.75 23.84 4.84
C LEU A 589 1.21 25.03 5.64
N LEU A 590 0.94 24.84 6.94
CA LEU A 590 0.34 25.88 7.79
C LEU A 590 1.37 26.78 8.45
N HIS A 591 2.52 26.23 8.82
CA HIS A 591 3.53 26.94 9.61
C HIS A 591 4.95 26.60 9.17
N GLY A 592 5.84 27.59 9.26
CA GLY A 592 7.26 27.42 9.02
C GLY A 592 7.62 27.11 7.57
N SER A 593 8.70 26.35 7.41
CA SER A 593 9.16 25.82 6.14
C SER A 593 9.32 24.30 6.23
N GLY A 594 9.25 23.64 5.08
CA GLY A 594 9.44 22.21 4.99
C GLY A 594 10.17 21.78 3.74
N SER A 595 10.54 20.51 3.73
CA SER A 595 11.07 19.79 2.59
C SER A 595 10.05 18.77 2.09
N ILE A 596 9.97 18.64 0.77
CA ILE A 596 9.21 17.62 0.07
C ILE A 596 10.20 16.66 -0.57
N SER A 597 10.04 15.37 -0.31
CA SER A 597 10.57 14.31 -1.16
C SER A 597 9.40 13.60 -1.82
N TYR A 598 9.29 13.72 -3.14
CA TYR A 598 8.17 13.22 -3.94
C TYR A 598 8.66 12.13 -4.90
N ARG A 599 8.06 10.93 -4.82
CA ARG A 599 8.29 9.80 -5.72
C ARG A 599 6.99 9.34 -6.35
N GLY A 600 6.69 9.83 -7.55
CA GLY A 600 5.68 9.30 -8.45
C GLY A 600 6.30 8.60 -9.66
N GLU A 601 5.43 8.15 -10.57
CA GLU A 601 5.74 7.75 -11.94
C GLU A 601 4.61 8.22 -12.85
N ARG A 602 4.61 7.79 -14.11
CA ARG A 602 3.57 8.08 -15.10
C ARG A 602 3.39 9.57 -15.40
N HIS A 603 4.42 10.40 -15.24
CA HIS A 603 4.37 11.83 -15.62
C HIS A 603 4.56 12.01 -17.14
N GLY A 604 5.44 11.20 -17.75
CA GLY A 604 5.71 11.22 -19.19
C GLY A 604 5.23 9.96 -19.93
N ILE A 605 5.00 8.85 -19.22
CA ILE A 605 4.63 7.56 -19.81
C ILE A 605 3.24 7.15 -19.32
N ALA A 606 2.27 7.06 -20.22
CA ALA A 606 0.90 6.67 -19.90
C ALA A 606 0.76 5.17 -19.57
N PRO A 607 -0.09 4.78 -18.60
CA PRO A 607 -0.45 3.38 -18.37
C PRO A 607 -1.16 2.80 -19.60
N GLN A 608 -0.68 1.66 -20.09
CA GLN A 608 -1.16 1.05 -21.34
C GLN A 608 -2.56 0.43 -21.20
N GLY A 609 -3.37 0.49 -22.27
CA GLY A 609 -4.61 -0.29 -22.37
C GLY A 609 -4.39 -1.72 -22.86
N ALA A 610 -5.43 -2.55 -22.88
CA ALA A 610 -5.38 -3.92 -23.41
C ALA A 610 -6.61 -4.27 -24.25
N ALA A 611 -6.44 -5.26 -25.14
CA ALA A 611 -7.50 -5.75 -26.03
C ALA A 611 -8.20 -4.63 -26.85
N GLY A 612 -7.47 -3.58 -27.23
CA GLY A 612 -7.99 -2.43 -27.96
C GLY A 612 -8.53 -1.29 -27.08
N GLY A 613 -8.42 -1.39 -25.75
CA GLY A 613 -8.66 -0.27 -24.84
C GLY A 613 -7.56 0.79 -24.91
N LEU A 614 -7.89 2.01 -24.53
CA LEU A 614 -7.01 3.17 -24.57
C LEU A 614 -6.18 3.32 -23.29
N PRO A 615 -5.02 4.00 -23.37
CA PRO A 615 -4.20 4.32 -22.19
C PRO A 615 -4.94 5.18 -21.16
N GLY A 616 -4.55 5.05 -19.89
CA GLY A 616 -4.94 5.98 -18.83
C GLY A 616 -4.21 7.31 -18.95
N ALA A 617 -4.72 8.36 -18.31
CA ALA A 617 -4.07 9.66 -18.24
C ALA A 617 -2.82 9.62 -17.35
N CYS A 618 -1.79 10.38 -17.74
CA CYS A 618 -0.58 10.58 -16.93
C CYS A 618 -0.88 11.26 -15.59
N ALA A 619 0.00 10.99 -14.62
CA ALA A 619 0.09 11.68 -13.34
C ALA A 619 0.71 13.07 -13.50
N ALA A 620 0.50 13.92 -12.49
CA ALA A 620 1.13 15.23 -12.37
C ALA A 620 1.31 15.61 -10.90
N ALA A 621 2.34 16.41 -10.60
CA ALA A 621 2.51 17.03 -9.30
C ALA A 621 3.03 18.47 -9.45
N ARG A 622 2.66 19.34 -8.51
CA ARG A 622 3.08 20.75 -8.51
C ARG A 622 3.01 21.36 -7.12
N ILE A 623 3.77 22.42 -6.92
CA ILE A 623 3.63 23.33 -5.79
C ILE A 623 2.96 24.60 -6.29
N GLU A 624 1.79 24.91 -5.74
CA GLU A 624 1.12 26.20 -5.91
C GLU A 624 1.57 27.10 -4.76
N ARG A 625 2.40 28.09 -5.08
CA ARG A 625 2.99 29.02 -4.12
C ARG A 625 1.95 30.01 -3.62
N ALA A 626 2.11 30.50 -2.40
CA ALA A 626 1.20 31.49 -1.80
C ALA A 626 1.10 32.80 -2.61
N ASP A 627 2.11 33.13 -3.41
CA ASP A 627 2.13 34.29 -4.32
C ASP A 627 1.43 34.05 -5.67
N GLY A 628 0.88 32.86 -5.89
CA GLY A 628 0.20 32.44 -7.12
C GLY A 628 1.10 31.77 -8.16
N ARG A 629 2.41 31.69 -7.95
CA ARG A 629 3.31 30.96 -8.85
C ARG A 629 3.02 29.45 -8.78
N VAL A 630 3.04 28.78 -9.93
CA VAL A 630 2.92 27.32 -10.02
C VAL A 630 4.27 26.73 -10.43
N GLU A 631 4.77 25.80 -9.63
CA GLU A 631 6.02 25.08 -9.86
C GLU A 631 5.72 23.60 -10.12
N PRO A 632 5.81 23.10 -11.37
CA PRO A 632 5.62 21.69 -11.65
C PRO A 632 6.76 20.86 -11.03
N LEU A 633 6.40 19.71 -10.47
CA LEU A 633 7.35 18.74 -9.94
C LEU A 633 7.51 17.58 -10.94
N PRO A 634 8.75 17.16 -11.27
CA PRO A 634 8.96 15.94 -12.04
C PRO A 634 8.54 14.71 -11.24
N ALA A 635 8.45 13.54 -11.90
CA ALA A 635 8.10 12.26 -11.29
C ALA A 635 8.92 11.93 -10.02
N LYS A 636 10.16 12.39 -9.95
CA LYS A 636 11.03 12.27 -8.76
C LYS A 636 11.58 13.65 -8.42
N ALA A 637 11.12 14.21 -7.32
CA ALA A 637 11.42 15.59 -6.98
C ALA A 637 11.89 15.76 -5.53
N ARG A 638 12.70 16.79 -5.32
CA ARG A 638 12.93 17.41 -4.02
C ARG A 638 12.57 18.87 -4.15
N ALA A 639 11.83 19.37 -3.20
CA ALA A 639 11.47 20.77 -3.18
C ALA A 639 11.42 21.30 -1.76
N GLN A 640 11.51 22.62 -1.64
CA GLN A 640 11.21 23.34 -0.41
C GLN A 640 9.89 24.06 -0.59
N TRP A 641 9.11 24.15 0.47
CA TRP A 641 7.84 24.87 0.53
C TRP A 641 7.70 25.61 1.85
N GLN A 642 6.86 26.64 1.84
CA GLN A 642 6.65 27.55 2.96
C GLN A 642 5.18 27.55 3.38
N ALA A 643 4.93 28.05 4.59
CA ALA A 643 3.58 28.28 5.07
C ALA A 643 2.73 29.02 4.02
N GLY A 644 1.54 28.50 3.73
CA GLY A 644 0.64 28.98 2.69
C GLY A 644 0.76 28.27 1.35
N ASP A 645 1.91 27.66 1.02
CA ASP A 645 2.10 26.88 -0.20
C ASP A 645 1.24 25.61 -0.19
N ARG A 646 0.81 25.17 -1.38
CA ARG A 646 0.04 23.94 -1.58
C ARG A 646 0.82 22.95 -2.42
N LEU A 647 0.92 21.71 -1.97
CA LEU A 647 1.36 20.58 -2.78
C LEU A 647 0.13 19.90 -3.38
N VAL A 648 0.03 19.89 -4.70
CA VAL A 648 -1.05 19.21 -5.43
C VAL A 648 -0.48 17.99 -6.15
N ILE A 649 -1.09 16.83 -5.92
CA ILE A 649 -0.73 15.56 -6.52
C ILE A 649 -1.95 15.00 -7.23
N GLU A 650 -1.74 14.60 -8.48
CA GLU A 650 -2.71 13.94 -9.34
C GLU A 650 -2.10 12.63 -9.82
N THR A 651 -2.63 11.50 -9.38
CA THR A 651 -2.12 10.18 -9.82
C THR A 651 -2.70 9.81 -11.19
N ALA A 652 -2.04 8.87 -11.87
CA ALA A 652 -2.46 8.33 -13.15
C ALA A 652 -3.76 7.52 -13.05
N GLY A 653 -4.42 7.29 -14.19
CA GLY A 653 -5.52 6.32 -14.29
C GLY A 653 -5.04 4.92 -14.69
N GLY A 654 -5.91 3.91 -14.59
CA GLY A 654 -5.63 2.57 -15.10
C GLY A 654 -5.86 2.46 -16.61
N GLY A 655 -5.28 1.45 -17.27
CA GLY A 655 -5.56 1.18 -18.68
C GLY A 655 -6.99 0.71 -18.94
N GLY A 656 -7.58 1.10 -20.07
CA GLY A 656 -8.87 0.59 -20.52
C GLY A 656 -8.76 -0.82 -21.10
N TRP A 657 -9.84 -1.59 -21.01
CA TRP A 657 -9.91 -2.95 -21.58
C TRP A 657 -11.00 -3.07 -22.64
N GLY A 658 -10.65 -3.66 -23.79
CA GLY A 658 -11.55 -3.82 -24.92
C GLY A 658 -11.75 -2.53 -25.72
N GLN A 659 -12.11 -2.64 -26.99
CA GLN A 659 -12.41 -1.45 -27.80
C GLN A 659 -13.53 -0.61 -27.15
N PRO A 660 -13.34 0.72 -27.04
CA PRO A 660 -14.38 1.60 -26.54
C PRO A 660 -15.61 1.54 -27.47
N PRO A 661 -16.83 1.68 -26.93
CA PRO A 661 -18.01 1.81 -27.78
C PRO A 661 -17.82 2.97 -28.75
N ALA A 662 -18.22 2.79 -30.01
CA ALA A 662 -18.22 3.89 -30.97
C ALA A 662 -19.00 5.06 -30.34
N GLN A 663 -18.40 6.24 -30.31
CA GLN A 663 -19.12 7.45 -29.89
C GLN A 663 -20.37 7.54 -30.76
N ALA A 664 -21.55 7.47 -30.15
CA ALA A 664 -22.77 7.82 -30.85
C ALA A 664 -22.60 9.27 -31.30
N SER A 665 -22.50 9.49 -32.61
CA SER A 665 -22.42 10.81 -33.21
C SER A 665 -23.53 11.68 -32.61
N ALA A 666 -23.16 12.68 -31.83
CA ALA A 666 -24.09 13.65 -31.26
C ALA A 666 -24.60 14.61 -32.35
#